data_AF-A0A9Q0VWG3-F1
#
_entry.id   AF-A0A9Q0VWG3-F1
#
_cell.length_a   1.000
_cell.length_b   1.000
_cell.length_c   1.000
_cell.angle_alpha   90.00
_cell.angle_beta   90.00
_cell.angle_gamma   90.00
#
_symmetry.space_group_name_H-M   'P 1'
#
loop_
_entity.id
_entity.type
_entity.pdbx_description
1 polymer ?
#
loop_
_entity_poly.entity_id
_entity_poly.type
_entity_poly.pdbx_seq_one_letter_code
_entity_poly.pdbx_strand_id
1 'polypeptide(L)'
;MDDEEWVLVQRSTEKDWWNSILMEDINGESSKPLKVTFSGPAKHWTDAIPIGNGRLGAMIWGGVALETLQLNEDTLWTGIPGDYTNPNAPAALSEVRKLVDNGQYAEATTAAEKLSGNQSDVYRLLGDIKLEFDDSHLKYDEKTYKRELDLDTATARVKYSVADIEYTREHFASNRNQVIVTKISASKQGSVSFTVSLDSKMSHHSYVEGENQIIMEASCPGNRYAEKLNENDSPQGIQFTAILDLQVSEARGVVRVLEDSKLRVEGSDWAVLLLVSSSSFDGPFTKPVDSKKNPTSASLSALKSIGSLSYIDLYAHHLDDYQSLFHRVSLQLSKSSKSVSGNASLTRKELVPFQSDISFKGSEDDKVSTAERVKAFQTDEDPSLVELLFQYGRYLLISCSRPGTQVANLQGIWNKDLTPPWDGAQHLNINLQMNYWPALSCNLKECQEPLFEYISSLSISGSMTAKVNYEAKGWVAHQVSDLWAKTSPDAGQALWALWPMGGAWLCTHLWEHYTYTTDRDFLRDKAYPLLEGCASFLLDWLIEGPGGYLETNPSTSPEHMFIAPDGKPASVSYSSTMDMSIIKEVFSAIVSAAKILGRNEDELVQKVLEALPRLLPTKIARDGSVMEWAQDFQDPRGSPSTCITPLWPFSRAYNNCRENSKSM
;
A
#
# COMPACT_ATOMS: atom_id res chain seq x y z
N MET A 1 19.95 50.63 -18.76
CA MET A 1 18.79 51.06 -19.57
C MET A 1 18.51 49.88 -20.48
N ASP A 2 17.86 48.83 -20.01
CA ASP A 2 16.69 48.86 -19.13
C ASP A 2 16.79 47.95 -17.90
N ASP A 3 16.16 48.43 -16.84
CA ASP A 3 16.06 47.84 -15.52
C ASP A 3 14.94 46.78 -15.53
N GLU A 4 15.28 45.51 -15.24
CA GLU A 4 14.28 44.53 -14.79
C GLU A 4 14.42 44.35 -13.28
N GLU A 5 13.44 44.90 -12.58
CA GLU A 5 13.32 45.00 -11.15
C GLU A 5 12.99 43.62 -10.55
N TRP A 6 13.95 43.02 -9.84
CA TRP A 6 13.72 41.79 -9.07
C TRP A 6 12.86 42.10 -7.85
N VAL A 7 11.62 41.65 -7.85
CA VAL A 7 10.76 41.69 -6.66
C VAL A 7 11.20 40.60 -5.69
N LEU A 8 11.89 41.00 -4.62
CA LEU A 8 12.14 40.18 -3.45
C LEU A 8 10.81 39.91 -2.73
N VAL A 9 10.29 38.68 -2.84
CA VAL A 9 9.19 38.22 -2.00
C VAL A 9 9.73 37.98 -0.59
N GLN A 10 9.40 38.87 0.34
CA GLN A 10 9.69 38.69 1.76
C GLN A 10 8.98 37.43 2.29
N ARG A 11 9.70 36.64 3.10
CA ARG A 11 9.10 35.57 3.92
C ARG A 11 8.08 36.19 4.87
N SER A 12 6.83 35.72 4.81
CA SER A 12 5.84 36.01 5.84
C SER A 12 6.28 35.38 7.16
N THR A 13 6.20 36.15 8.24
CA THR A 13 6.48 35.69 9.59
C THR A 13 5.33 34.83 10.11
N GLU A 14 5.66 33.79 10.89
CA GLU A 14 4.80 32.72 11.43
C GLU A 14 3.61 33.15 12.33
N LYS A 15 3.21 34.42 12.36
CA LYS A 15 2.23 34.95 13.32
C LYS A 15 0.90 35.46 12.77
N ASP A 16 0.68 35.41 11.46
CA ASP A 16 -0.58 35.87 10.82
C ASP A 16 -1.43 34.76 10.17
N TRP A 17 -1.15 33.48 10.45
CA TRP A 17 -1.85 32.32 9.84
C TRP A 17 -3.07 31.82 10.64
N TRP A 18 -3.59 32.62 11.59
CA TRP A 18 -4.73 32.24 12.41
C TRP A 18 -5.92 33.18 12.23
N ASN A 19 -6.37 33.32 10.99
CA ASN A 19 -7.77 33.63 10.72
C ASN A 19 -8.22 32.75 9.57
N SER A 20 -9.11 31.81 9.87
CA SER A 20 -9.84 31.02 8.89
C SER A 20 -10.64 31.98 8.01
N ILE A 21 -10.08 32.33 6.85
CA ILE A 21 -10.86 32.86 5.75
C ILE A 21 -11.58 31.63 5.20
N LEU A 22 -12.80 31.42 5.71
CA LEU A 22 -13.85 30.72 4.98
C LEU A 22 -13.78 31.22 3.54
N MET A 23 -13.40 30.33 2.62
CA MET A 23 -13.60 30.56 1.20
C MET A 23 -15.08 30.93 1.02
N GLU A 24 -15.36 32.20 0.79
CA GLU A 24 -16.66 32.61 0.29
C GLU A 24 -16.90 31.85 -1.01
N ASP A 25 -18.03 31.15 -1.08
CA ASP A 25 -18.52 30.37 -2.20
C ASP A 25 -18.51 31.21 -3.50
N ILE A 26 -17.41 31.13 -4.25
CA ILE A 26 -17.37 31.55 -5.63
C ILE A 26 -18.00 30.39 -6.42
N ASN A 27 -19.29 30.55 -6.71
CA ASN A 27 -20.24 29.62 -7.36
C ASN A 27 -20.94 28.69 -6.36
N GLY A 28 -22.23 28.92 -6.14
CA GLY A 28 -23.09 28.21 -5.17
C GLY A 28 -23.39 26.73 -5.47
N GLU A 29 -22.38 25.93 -5.79
CA GLU A 29 -22.38 24.48 -5.61
C GLU A 29 -21.50 24.16 -4.40
N SER A 30 -22.11 23.88 -3.24
CA SER A 30 -21.35 23.42 -2.07
C SER A 30 -20.64 22.11 -2.42
N SER A 31 -19.31 22.07 -2.27
CA SER A 31 -18.51 20.84 -2.43
C SER A 31 -19.15 19.70 -1.61
N LYS A 32 -19.39 18.55 -2.25
CA LYS A 32 -19.96 17.38 -1.56
C LYS A 32 -18.99 16.89 -0.49
N PRO A 33 -19.50 16.43 0.67
CA PRO A 33 -18.64 15.91 1.73
C PRO A 33 -17.85 14.68 1.23
N LEU A 34 -16.55 14.61 1.57
CA LEU A 34 -15.65 13.50 1.23
C LEU A 34 -15.94 12.27 2.11
N LYS A 35 -17.12 11.68 1.92
CA LYS A 35 -17.62 10.56 2.70
C LYS A 35 -17.94 9.36 1.83
N VAL A 36 -17.49 8.18 2.26
CA VAL A 36 -17.95 6.89 1.72
C VAL A 36 -19.12 6.43 2.58
N THR A 37 -20.31 6.40 2.00
CA THR A 37 -21.59 6.12 2.68
C THR A 37 -22.16 4.76 2.30
N PHE A 38 -22.81 4.10 3.24
CA PHE A 38 -23.38 2.76 3.09
C PHE A 38 -24.85 2.72 3.51
N SER A 39 -25.65 1.92 2.80
CA SER A 39 -27.10 1.81 3.03
C SER A 39 -27.48 0.88 4.19
N GLY A 40 -26.51 0.24 4.85
CA GLY A 40 -26.75 -0.76 5.88
C GLY A 40 -25.46 -1.38 6.43
N PRO A 41 -25.57 -2.31 7.40
CA PRO A 41 -24.45 -3.12 7.85
C PRO A 41 -23.79 -3.89 6.71
N ALA A 42 -22.48 -4.12 6.82
CA ALA A 42 -21.73 -4.85 5.82
C ALA A 42 -22.24 -6.30 5.68
N LYS A 43 -22.46 -6.73 4.44
CA LYS A 43 -22.82 -8.13 4.13
C LYS A 43 -21.62 -8.96 3.67
N HIS A 44 -20.60 -8.27 3.17
CA HIS A 44 -19.37 -8.84 2.64
C HIS A 44 -18.18 -8.08 3.20
N TRP A 45 -17.01 -8.71 3.22
CA TRP A 45 -15.79 -8.04 3.69
C TRP A 45 -15.42 -6.81 2.84
N THR A 46 -15.65 -6.87 1.53
CA THR A 46 -15.45 -5.74 0.60
C THR A 46 -16.45 -4.60 0.78
N ASP A 47 -17.44 -4.77 1.66
CA ASP A 47 -18.43 -3.77 2.07
C ASP A 47 -18.10 -3.21 3.47
N ALA A 48 -17.12 -3.77 4.19
CA ALA A 48 -16.66 -3.21 5.45
C ALA A 48 -15.74 -1.99 5.24
N ILE A 49 -15.68 -1.09 6.23
CA ILE A 49 -14.88 0.13 6.15
C ILE A 49 -13.44 -0.14 6.59
N PRO A 50 -12.41 0.09 5.75
CA PRO A 50 -11.03 0.03 6.19
C PRO A 50 -10.68 1.27 7.02
N ILE A 51 -10.04 1.08 8.17
CA ILE A 51 -9.28 2.08 8.92
C ILE A 51 -7.87 1.56 9.17
N GLY A 52 -6.89 2.45 9.26
CA GLY A 52 -5.52 2.04 9.56
C GLY A 52 -4.61 3.22 9.88
N ASN A 53 -3.51 2.91 10.58
CA ASN A 53 -2.51 3.88 10.99
C ASN A 53 -1.12 3.62 10.37
N GLY A 54 -1.08 2.86 9.28
CA GLY A 54 0.14 2.33 8.66
C GLY A 54 0.46 0.92 9.15
N ARG A 55 0.39 0.68 10.47
CA ARG A 55 0.79 -0.60 11.11
C ARG A 55 -0.40 -1.48 11.50
N LEU A 56 -1.31 -0.91 12.29
CA LEU A 56 -2.57 -1.54 12.71
C LEU A 56 -3.67 -1.17 11.73
N GLY A 57 -4.43 -2.17 11.30
CA GLY A 57 -5.59 -2.02 10.43
C GLY A 57 -6.83 -2.66 11.04
N ALA A 58 -7.99 -2.11 10.71
CA ALA A 58 -9.26 -2.78 10.96
C ALA A 58 -10.27 -2.61 9.82
N MET A 59 -11.11 -3.61 9.63
CA MET A 59 -12.28 -3.58 8.74
C MET A 59 -13.56 -3.58 9.57
N ILE A 60 -14.30 -2.47 9.53
CA ILE A 60 -15.47 -2.20 10.37
C ILE A 60 -16.76 -2.63 9.64
N TRP A 61 -17.49 -3.59 10.21
CA TRP A 61 -18.69 -4.15 9.57
C TRP A 61 -19.94 -3.30 9.79
N GLY A 62 -20.06 -2.62 10.92
CA GLY A 62 -21.22 -1.80 11.26
C GLY A 62 -22.45 -2.60 11.66
N GLY A 63 -22.29 -3.81 12.18
CA GLY A 63 -23.42 -4.66 12.57
C GLY A 63 -24.14 -4.15 13.83
N VAL A 64 -25.48 -4.31 13.90
CA VAL A 64 -26.29 -3.65 14.93
C VAL A 64 -26.34 -4.45 16.24
N ALA A 65 -26.75 -5.72 16.17
CA ALA A 65 -26.77 -6.62 17.32
C ALA A 65 -25.41 -7.32 17.51
N LEU A 66 -24.73 -7.65 16.41
CA LEU A 66 -23.39 -8.22 16.40
C LEU A 66 -22.50 -7.33 15.54
N GLU A 67 -21.49 -6.72 16.14
CA GLU A 67 -20.48 -5.92 15.45
C GLU A 67 -19.17 -6.69 15.38
N THR A 68 -18.47 -6.56 14.25
CA THR A 68 -17.17 -7.17 14.02
C THR A 68 -16.20 -6.10 13.54
N LEU A 69 -15.08 -5.96 14.24
CA LEU A 69 -13.91 -5.24 13.75
C LEU A 69 -12.85 -6.29 13.48
N GLN A 70 -12.63 -6.59 12.20
CA GLN A 70 -11.56 -7.50 11.83
C GLN A 70 -10.23 -6.77 11.81
N LEU A 71 -9.20 -7.35 12.41
CA LEU A 71 -7.95 -6.71 12.75
C LEU A 71 -6.78 -7.26 11.96
N ASN A 72 -5.82 -6.38 11.70
CA ASN A 72 -4.55 -6.69 11.08
C ASN A 72 -3.40 -5.94 11.75
N GLU A 73 -2.21 -6.52 11.67
CA GLU A 73 -0.94 -5.89 12.01
C GLU A 73 0.09 -6.27 10.94
N ASP A 74 0.77 -5.28 10.38
CA ASP A 74 1.54 -5.38 9.14
C ASP A 74 2.75 -6.34 9.19
N THR A 75 3.20 -6.76 10.38
CA THR A 75 4.32 -7.68 10.59
C THR A 75 3.91 -9.13 10.84
N LEU A 76 2.61 -9.47 10.80
CA LEU A 76 2.15 -10.84 10.99
C LEU A 76 2.25 -11.67 9.70
N TRP A 77 3.29 -12.50 9.59
CA TRP A 77 3.55 -13.35 8.43
C TRP A 77 3.95 -14.76 8.85
N THR A 78 3.74 -15.74 7.96
CA THR A 78 4.38 -17.05 8.14
C THR A 78 5.88 -16.98 7.94
N GLY A 79 6.54 -18.08 8.27
CA GLY A 79 7.91 -18.29 7.86
C GLY A 79 8.92 -17.78 8.85
N ILE A 80 10.17 -17.86 8.42
CA ILE A 80 11.36 -17.37 9.09
C ILE A 80 12.36 -16.90 8.03
N PRO A 81 13.35 -16.05 8.37
CA PRO A 81 14.43 -15.72 7.45
C PRO A 81 15.12 -16.97 6.92
N GLY A 82 15.24 -17.07 5.59
CA GLY A 82 15.75 -18.25 4.89
C GLY A 82 16.94 -17.96 3.97
N ASP A 83 17.56 -19.04 3.46
CA ASP A 83 18.46 -18.95 2.32
C ASP A 83 17.64 -18.99 1.03
N TYR A 84 17.56 -17.85 0.36
CA TYR A 84 16.80 -17.70 -0.88
C TYR A 84 17.63 -18.06 -2.12
N THR A 85 18.88 -18.49 -1.98
CA THR A 85 19.77 -18.74 -3.12
C THR A 85 19.62 -20.16 -3.70
N ASN A 86 20.04 -20.34 -4.95
CA ASN A 86 20.07 -21.63 -5.62
C ASN A 86 21.45 -21.85 -6.27
N PRO A 87 22.33 -22.68 -5.70
CA PRO A 87 23.68 -22.90 -6.24
C PRO A 87 23.69 -23.68 -7.57
N ASN A 88 22.56 -24.27 -7.98
CA ASN A 88 22.43 -24.91 -9.30
C ASN A 88 21.96 -23.93 -10.39
N ALA A 89 21.55 -22.71 -10.01
CA ALA A 89 21.03 -21.73 -10.95
C ALA A 89 22.06 -21.31 -12.03
N PRO A 90 23.39 -21.18 -11.76
CA PRO A 90 24.35 -20.87 -12.83
C PRO A 90 24.38 -21.91 -13.95
N ALA A 91 24.30 -23.20 -13.60
CA ALA A 91 24.27 -24.28 -14.59
C ALA A 91 22.96 -24.27 -15.40
N ALA A 92 21.82 -24.08 -14.72
CA ALA A 92 20.52 -23.92 -15.39
C ALA A 92 20.48 -22.67 -16.28
N LEU A 93 21.07 -21.56 -15.84
CA LEU A 93 21.15 -20.32 -16.61
C LEU A 93 21.94 -20.53 -17.89
N SER A 94 23.08 -21.24 -17.82
CA SER A 94 23.87 -21.58 -19.01
C SER A 94 23.09 -22.46 -20.00
N GLU A 95 22.27 -23.39 -19.52
CA GLU A 95 21.39 -24.20 -20.37
C GLU A 95 20.33 -23.34 -21.06
N VAL A 96 19.64 -22.48 -20.30
CA VAL A 96 18.60 -21.59 -20.81
C VAL A 96 19.17 -20.63 -21.85
N ARG A 97 20.29 -19.96 -21.55
CA ARG A 97 20.95 -19.04 -22.49
C ARG A 97 21.26 -19.72 -23.81
N LYS A 98 21.84 -20.93 -23.77
CA LYS A 98 22.15 -21.72 -24.96
C LYS A 98 20.91 -22.11 -25.77
N LEU A 99 19.80 -22.45 -25.11
CA LEU A 99 18.55 -22.75 -25.79
C LEU A 99 17.98 -21.51 -26.49
N VAL A 100 18.02 -20.35 -25.83
CA VAL A 100 17.64 -19.06 -26.43
C VAL A 100 18.54 -18.71 -27.61
N ASP A 101 19.85 -18.90 -27.49
CA ASP A 101 20.83 -18.67 -28.58
C ASP A 101 20.54 -19.50 -29.84
N ASN A 102 20.05 -20.73 -29.63
CA ASN A 102 19.70 -21.65 -30.70
C ASN A 102 18.28 -21.43 -31.25
N GLY A 103 17.54 -20.44 -30.75
CA GLY A 103 16.14 -20.17 -31.13
C GLY A 103 15.14 -21.21 -30.60
N GLN A 104 15.53 -22.01 -29.60
CA GLN A 104 14.72 -23.07 -29.00
C GLN A 104 13.90 -22.51 -27.81
N TYR A 105 13.02 -21.54 -28.09
CA TYR A 105 12.36 -20.73 -27.04
C TYR A 105 11.38 -21.52 -26.16
N ALA A 106 10.67 -22.51 -26.73
CA ALA A 106 9.75 -23.35 -25.96
C ALA A 106 10.54 -24.23 -24.97
N GLU A 107 11.63 -24.84 -25.43
CA GLU A 107 12.54 -25.62 -24.59
C GLU A 107 13.24 -24.73 -23.55
N ALA A 108 13.64 -23.51 -23.93
CA ALA A 108 14.19 -22.52 -22.99
C ALA A 108 13.18 -22.14 -21.90
N THR A 109 11.90 -21.98 -22.26
CA THR A 109 10.82 -21.66 -21.33
C THR A 109 10.64 -22.77 -20.30
N THR A 110 10.68 -24.04 -20.72
CA THR A 110 10.65 -25.18 -19.77
C THR A 110 11.92 -25.26 -18.94
N ALA A 111 13.11 -25.09 -19.54
CA ALA A 111 14.38 -25.16 -18.81
C ALA A 111 14.51 -24.04 -17.77
N ALA A 112 13.92 -22.87 -18.03
CA ALA A 112 13.91 -21.71 -17.17
C ALA A 112 13.20 -21.95 -15.81
N GLU A 113 12.30 -22.93 -15.71
CA GLU A 113 11.67 -23.28 -14.43
C GLU A 113 12.70 -23.80 -13.40
N LYS A 114 13.84 -24.32 -13.86
CA LYS A 114 14.96 -24.74 -12.98
C LYS A 114 15.64 -23.55 -12.28
N LEU A 115 15.39 -22.32 -12.73
CA LEU A 115 15.85 -21.08 -12.09
C LEU A 115 14.89 -20.61 -10.99
N SER A 116 13.71 -21.23 -10.84
CA SER A 116 12.77 -20.89 -9.78
C SER A 116 13.31 -21.24 -8.39
N GLY A 117 12.90 -20.47 -7.38
CA GLY A 117 13.21 -20.70 -5.97
C GLY A 117 12.00 -21.25 -5.21
N ASN A 118 12.05 -21.13 -3.89
CA ASN A 118 10.91 -21.42 -3.03
C ASN A 118 9.81 -20.36 -3.19
N GLN A 119 8.61 -20.66 -2.69
CA GLN A 119 7.53 -19.67 -2.60
C GLN A 119 7.81 -18.65 -1.49
N SER A 120 7.26 -17.45 -1.64
CA SER A 120 7.23 -16.40 -0.61
C SER A 120 6.50 -16.85 0.65
N ASP A 121 6.55 -16.08 1.72
CA ASP A 121 5.70 -16.28 2.89
C ASP A 121 4.36 -15.52 2.83
N VAL A 122 3.44 -15.88 3.73
CA VAL A 122 2.02 -15.48 3.66
C VAL A 122 1.67 -14.48 4.74
N TYR A 123 1.07 -13.35 4.35
CA TYR A 123 0.53 -12.35 5.27
C TYR A 123 -0.68 -12.90 6.06
N ARG A 124 -0.74 -12.60 7.37
CA ARG A 124 -1.78 -13.11 8.28
C ARG A 124 -2.60 -11.98 8.90
N LEU A 125 -3.83 -12.33 9.27
CA LEU A 125 -4.69 -11.46 10.08
C LEU A 125 -4.24 -11.47 11.54
N LEU A 126 -4.63 -10.44 12.31
CA LEU A 126 -4.44 -10.42 13.76
C LEU A 126 -5.55 -11.20 14.47
N GLY A 127 -6.81 -10.86 14.16
CA GLY A 127 -7.99 -11.42 14.82
C GLY A 127 -9.22 -10.56 14.58
N ASP A 128 -10.22 -10.65 15.45
CA ASP A 128 -11.45 -9.88 15.41
C ASP A 128 -11.81 -9.37 16.82
N ILE A 129 -12.23 -8.11 16.96
CA ILE A 129 -13.06 -7.68 18.10
C ILE A 129 -14.50 -7.98 17.75
N LYS A 130 -15.20 -8.69 18.63
CA LYS A 130 -16.63 -8.96 18.51
C LYS A 130 -17.38 -8.25 19.62
N LEU A 131 -18.40 -7.47 19.25
CA LEU A 131 -19.33 -6.84 20.18
C LEU A 131 -20.72 -7.44 20.01
N GLU A 132 -21.28 -7.97 21.09
CA GLU A 132 -22.62 -8.55 21.15
C GLU A 132 -23.50 -7.65 22.00
N PHE A 133 -24.44 -6.95 21.36
CA PHE A 133 -25.45 -6.12 22.01
C PHE A 133 -26.69 -6.96 22.36
N ASP A 134 -27.51 -6.45 23.27
CA ASP A 134 -28.70 -7.17 23.74
C ASP A 134 -29.75 -7.38 22.63
N ASP A 135 -30.58 -8.41 22.75
CA ASP A 135 -31.61 -8.79 21.78
C ASP A 135 -32.57 -7.65 21.40
N SER A 136 -32.69 -6.60 22.21
CA SER A 136 -33.41 -5.37 21.86
C SER A 136 -32.89 -4.73 20.57
N HIS A 137 -31.59 -4.85 20.30
CA HIS A 137 -30.92 -4.34 19.10
C HIS A 137 -31.34 -5.06 17.82
N LEU A 138 -31.93 -6.26 17.91
CA LEU A 138 -32.47 -6.98 16.74
C LEU A 138 -33.65 -6.22 16.11
N LYS A 139 -34.29 -5.30 16.84
CA LYS A 139 -35.45 -4.51 16.40
C LYS A 139 -35.12 -3.01 16.28
N TYR A 140 -33.97 -2.69 15.70
CA TYR A 140 -33.59 -1.30 15.41
C TYR A 140 -34.45 -0.69 14.29
N ASP A 141 -34.55 0.64 14.25
CA ASP A 141 -35.19 1.36 13.15
C ASP A 141 -34.21 1.49 11.97
N GLU A 142 -34.41 0.65 10.95
CA GLU A 142 -33.59 0.63 9.73
C GLU A 142 -33.49 2.00 9.05
N LYS A 143 -34.50 2.87 9.18
CA LYS A 143 -34.48 4.21 8.56
C LYS A 143 -33.52 5.19 9.23
N THR A 144 -33.14 4.90 10.47
CA THR A 144 -32.16 5.70 11.22
C THR A 144 -30.73 5.22 11.03
N TYR A 145 -30.54 4.04 10.43
CA TYR A 145 -29.22 3.47 10.26
C TYR A 145 -28.38 4.32 9.30
N LYS A 146 -27.17 4.67 9.74
CA LYS A 146 -26.14 5.30 8.92
C LYS A 146 -24.80 4.66 9.21
N ARG A 147 -24.05 4.34 8.16
CA ARG A 147 -22.66 3.92 8.22
C ARG A 147 -21.87 4.71 7.20
N GLU A 148 -20.80 5.35 7.66
CA GLU A 148 -19.97 6.22 6.85
C GLU A 148 -18.49 6.10 7.23
N LEU A 149 -17.61 6.27 6.24
CA LEU A 149 -16.21 6.63 6.44
C LEU A 149 -16.05 8.08 6.01
N ASP A 150 -15.62 8.92 6.95
CA ASP A 150 -15.31 10.31 6.68
C ASP A 150 -13.81 10.45 6.38
N LEU A 151 -13.49 10.81 5.13
CA LEU A 151 -12.10 10.93 4.68
C LEU A 151 -11.44 12.21 5.21
N ASP A 152 -12.20 13.22 5.64
CA ASP A 152 -11.59 14.42 6.23
C ASP A 152 -10.99 14.14 7.62
N THR A 153 -11.56 13.14 8.30
CA THR A 153 -11.22 12.81 9.69
C THR A 153 -10.65 11.40 9.87
N ALA A 154 -10.54 10.61 8.79
CA ALA A 154 -10.19 9.19 8.83
C ALA A 154 -10.98 8.41 9.92
N THR A 155 -12.27 8.71 10.04
CA THR A 155 -13.13 8.15 11.09
C THR A 155 -14.29 7.37 10.48
N ALA A 156 -14.43 6.11 10.86
CA ALA A 156 -15.61 5.31 10.55
C ALA A 156 -16.68 5.55 11.61
N ARG A 157 -17.92 5.76 11.20
CA ARG A 157 -19.04 6.06 12.10
C ARG A 157 -20.24 5.19 11.76
N VAL A 158 -20.88 4.67 12.81
CA VAL A 158 -22.15 3.94 12.72
C VAL A 158 -23.15 4.59 13.66
N LYS A 159 -24.36 4.85 13.15
CA LYS A 159 -25.48 5.41 13.91
C LYS A 159 -26.75 4.63 13.62
N TYR A 160 -27.58 4.40 14.63
CA TYR A 160 -28.89 3.76 14.52
C TYR A 160 -29.70 3.98 15.79
N SER A 161 -31.01 3.77 15.72
CA SER A 161 -31.90 3.90 16.87
C SER A 161 -32.56 2.57 17.22
N VAL A 162 -32.69 2.31 18.52
CA VAL A 162 -33.50 1.22 19.09
C VAL A 162 -34.55 1.89 19.96
N ALA A 163 -35.84 1.73 19.60
CA ALA A 163 -36.92 2.51 20.19
C ALA A 163 -36.64 4.03 20.14
N ASP A 164 -36.60 4.72 21.28
CA ASP A 164 -36.33 6.15 21.42
C ASP A 164 -34.84 6.50 21.63
N ILE A 165 -33.94 5.51 21.59
CA ILE A 165 -32.53 5.68 21.93
C ILE A 165 -31.67 5.58 20.66
N GLU A 166 -31.03 6.68 20.27
CA GLU A 166 -29.95 6.69 19.27
C GLU A 166 -28.64 6.18 19.87
N TYR A 167 -27.97 5.26 19.17
CA TYR A 167 -26.64 4.73 19.45
C TYR A 167 -25.66 5.23 18.40
N THR A 168 -24.45 5.59 18.83
CA THR A 168 -23.35 6.00 17.95
C THR A 168 -22.10 5.20 18.27
N ARG A 169 -21.42 4.72 17.23
CA ARG A 169 -20.08 4.17 17.29
C ARG A 169 -19.12 4.94 16.40
N GLU A 170 -17.93 5.23 16.90
CA GLU A 170 -16.86 5.95 16.19
C GLU A 170 -15.57 5.15 16.29
N HIS A 171 -14.93 4.91 15.15
CA HIS A 171 -13.72 4.10 15.04
C HIS A 171 -12.63 4.85 14.27
N PHE A 172 -11.41 4.85 14.80
CA PHE A 172 -10.23 5.37 14.11
C PHE A 172 -8.96 4.65 14.57
N ALA A 173 -7.92 4.70 13.76
CA ALA A 173 -6.62 4.13 14.06
C ALA A 173 -5.60 5.28 14.16
N SER A 174 -5.13 5.59 15.37
CA SER A 174 -4.19 6.69 15.61
C SER A 174 -2.76 6.25 15.32
N ASN A 175 -2.09 6.93 14.39
CA ASN A 175 -0.66 6.71 14.12
C ASN A 175 0.22 7.27 15.26
N ARG A 176 -0.09 8.47 15.76
CA ARG A 176 0.68 9.10 16.84
C ARG A 176 0.67 8.28 18.13
N ASN A 177 -0.46 7.63 18.43
CA ASN A 177 -0.63 6.86 19.67
C ASN A 177 -0.56 5.34 19.48
N GLN A 178 -0.39 4.86 18.24
CA GLN A 178 -0.24 3.43 17.90
C GLN A 178 -1.37 2.55 18.47
N VAL A 179 -2.62 3.00 18.32
CA VAL A 179 -3.83 2.37 18.91
C VAL A 179 -5.02 2.46 17.96
N ILE A 180 -5.84 1.39 17.92
CA ILE A 180 -7.19 1.45 17.34
C ILE A 180 -8.18 1.80 18.45
N VAL A 181 -8.96 2.86 18.24
CA VAL A 181 -9.92 3.39 19.21
C VAL A 181 -11.33 3.14 18.71
N THR A 182 -12.19 2.61 19.57
CA THR A 182 -13.63 2.52 19.34
C THR A 182 -14.37 3.19 20.49
N LYS A 183 -15.21 4.19 20.18
CA LYS A 183 -16.12 4.80 21.15
C LYS A 183 -17.55 4.38 20.85
N ILE A 184 -18.28 4.00 21.89
CA ILE A 184 -19.69 3.61 21.86
C ILE A 184 -20.44 4.53 22.81
N SER A 185 -21.53 5.12 22.34
CA SER A 185 -22.37 6.02 23.17
C SER A 185 -23.84 5.88 22.81
N ALA A 186 -24.71 6.27 23.74
CA ALA A 186 -26.14 6.35 23.52
C ALA A 186 -26.68 7.73 23.92
N SER A 187 -27.74 8.17 23.24
CA SER A 187 -28.45 9.44 23.52
C SER A 187 -29.11 9.47 24.90
N LYS A 188 -29.43 8.31 25.47
CA LYS A 188 -29.97 8.16 26.81
C LYS A 188 -28.93 7.55 27.74
N GLN A 189 -28.71 8.23 28.84
CA GLN A 189 -27.79 7.79 29.89
C GLN A 189 -28.10 6.37 30.40
N GLY A 190 -27.05 5.59 30.66
CA GLY A 190 -27.12 4.22 31.15
C GLY A 190 -27.64 3.18 30.15
N SER A 191 -27.62 3.49 28.85
CA SER A 191 -28.21 2.60 27.82
C SER A 191 -27.18 1.75 27.06
N VAL A 192 -25.88 1.90 27.35
CA VAL A 192 -24.82 1.13 26.71
C VAL A 192 -24.56 -0.15 27.49
N SER A 193 -24.99 -1.28 26.92
CA SER A 193 -24.71 -2.64 27.41
C SER A 193 -24.32 -3.54 26.25
N PHE A 194 -23.23 -4.29 26.39
CA PHE A 194 -22.74 -5.23 25.38
C PHE A 194 -21.72 -6.19 25.99
N THR A 195 -21.53 -7.33 25.36
CA THR A 195 -20.39 -8.24 25.61
C THR A 195 -19.32 -8.00 24.57
N VAL A 196 -18.05 -7.92 24.98
CA VAL A 196 -16.90 -7.83 24.08
C VAL A 196 -15.98 -9.03 24.26
N SER A 197 -15.43 -9.49 23.14
CA SER A 197 -14.42 -10.54 23.09
C SER A 197 -13.38 -10.26 21.99
N LEU A 198 -12.22 -10.88 22.14
CA LEU A 198 -11.12 -10.84 21.18
C LEU A 198 -10.81 -12.27 20.73
N ASP A 199 -10.90 -12.50 19.42
CA ASP A 199 -10.83 -13.85 18.81
C ASP A 199 -9.88 -13.83 17.61
N SER A 200 -9.40 -14.98 17.16
CA SER A 200 -8.59 -15.11 15.95
C SER A 200 -8.83 -16.44 15.23
N LYS A 201 -8.74 -16.41 13.89
CA LYS A 201 -8.73 -17.64 13.08
C LYS A 201 -7.46 -18.46 13.28
N MET A 202 -6.40 -17.86 13.84
CA MET A 202 -5.20 -18.58 14.22
C MET A 202 -5.36 -19.20 15.61
N SER A 203 -4.59 -20.25 15.90
CA SER A 203 -4.52 -20.79 17.27
C SER A 203 -4.03 -19.70 18.22
N HIS A 204 -4.79 -19.45 19.27
CA HIS A 204 -4.58 -18.33 20.19
C HIS A 204 -5.06 -18.66 21.60
N HIS A 205 -4.60 -17.87 22.56
CA HIS A 205 -5.08 -17.89 23.94
C HIS A 205 -5.57 -16.49 24.33
N SER A 206 -6.88 -16.36 24.58
CA SER A 206 -7.50 -15.14 25.07
C SER A 206 -7.95 -15.29 26.51
N TYR A 207 -7.65 -14.30 27.35
CA TYR A 207 -8.05 -14.25 28.75
C TYR A 207 -8.24 -12.81 29.24
N VAL A 208 -8.98 -12.64 30.33
CA VAL A 208 -9.15 -11.36 31.02
C VAL A 208 -8.06 -11.19 32.06
N GLU A 209 -7.38 -10.04 32.03
CA GLU A 209 -6.43 -9.61 33.05
C GLU A 209 -7.02 -8.42 33.81
N GLY A 210 -6.99 -8.48 35.15
CA GLY A 210 -7.61 -7.46 35.98
C GLY A 210 -9.14 -7.39 35.84
N GLU A 211 -9.70 -6.17 35.77
CA GLU A 211 -11.15 -5.96 35.73
C GLU A 211 -11.67 -5.53 34.35
N ASN A 212 -10.78 -5.10 33.45
CA ASN A 212 -11.18 -4.38 32.24
C ASN A 212 -10.30 -4.62 31.00
N GLN A 213 -9.39 -5.61 31.02
CA GLN A 213 -8.50 -5.88 29.89
C GLN A 213 -8.68 -7.30 29.36
N ILE A 214 -8.77 -7.45 28.04
CA ILE A 214 -8.67 -8.76 27.37
C ILE A 214 -7.31 -8.82 26.68
N ILE A 215 -6.54 -9.86 26.98
CA ILE A 215 -5.25 -10.16 26.36
C ILE A 215 -5.43 -11.36 25.45
N MET A 216 -4.97 -11.24 24.19
CA MET A 216 -4.89 -12.35 23.24
C MET A 216 -3.43 -12.54 22.82
N GLU A 217 -2.91 -13.73 23.07
CA GLU A 217 -1.55 -14.15 22.69
C GLU A 217 -1.63 -15.25 21.63
N ALA A 218 -0.79 -15.14 20.60
CA ALA A 218 -0.75 -16.12 19.51
C ALA A 218 0.59 -16.11 18.78
N SER A 219 0.75 -17.07 17.86
CA SER A 219 1.93 -17.18 17.00
C SER A 219 1.50 -17.43 15.57
N CYS A 220 2.08 -16.69 14.63
CA CYS A 220 2.10 -17.08 13.24
C CYS A 220 2.88 -18.39 13.08
N PRO A 221 2.52 -19.25 12.12
CA PRO A 221 3.32 -20.44 11.83
C PRO A 221 4.70 -20.09 11.27
N GLY A 222 5.77 -20.70 11.77
CA GLY A 222 7.13 -20.50 11.23
C GLY A 222 7.38 -21.20 9.89
N ASN A 223 6.42 -22.00 9.40
CA ASN A 223 6.41 -22.55 8.04
C ASN A 223 5.19 -22.03 7.28
N ARG A 224 5.35 -21.75 5.98
CA ARG A 224 4.25 -21.44 5.06
C ARG A 224 3.08 -22.43 5.15
N TYR A 225 3.39 -23.73 5.22
CA TYR A 225 2.44 -24.85 5.20
C TYR A 225 2.30 -25.54 6.56
N ALA A 226 1.89 -24.80 7.59
CA ALA A 226 1.74 -25.31 8.96
C ALA A 226 0.92 -26.62 9.05
N GLU A 227 -0.13 -26.76 8.25
CA GLU A 227 -1.05 -27.90 8.25
C GLU A 227 -0.41 -29.24 7.81
N LYS A 228 0.83 -29.22 7.28
CA LYS A 228 1.51 -30.41 6.74
C LYS A 228 2.60 -30.97 7.66
N LEU A 229 2.88 -30.35 8.80
CA LEU A 229 3.96 -30.74 9.71
C LEU A 229 3.41 -30.97 11.12
N ASN A 230 4.04 -31.89 11.87
CA ASN A 230 3.75 -32.04 13.29
C ASN A 230 4.17 -30.76 14.02
N GLU A 231 3.39 -30.32 15.02
CA GLU A 231 3.67 -29.10 15.79
C GLU A 231 5.08 -29.07 16.40
N ASN A 232 5.61 -30.23 16.79
CA ASN A 232 6.94 -30.36 17.39
C ASN A 232 8.12 -30.15 16.42
N ASP A 233 7.88 -30.24 15.11
CA ASP A 233 8.91 -30.10 14.07
C ASP A 233 8.85 -28.75 13.33
N SER A 234 7.86 -27.91 13.65
CA SER A 234 7.71 -26.60 13.01
C SER A 234 8.58 -25.55 13.71
N PRO A 235 9.36 -24.73 12.97
CA PRO A 235 10.10 -23.65 13.57
C PRO A 235 9.13 -22.65 14.20
N GLN A 236 9.58 -22.00 15.26
CA GLN A 236 8.83 -20.94 15.91
C GLN A 236 8.68 -19.75 14.94
N GLY A 237 7.42 -19.36 14.68
CA GLY A 237 7.10 -18.17 13.90
C GLY A 237 6.98 -16.92 14.76
N ILE A 238 6.53 -15.83 14.13
CA ILE A 238 6.32 -14.54 14.79
C ILE A 238 5.25 -14.68 15.87
N GLN A 239 5.60 -14.34 17.11
CA GLN A 239 4.63 -14.25 18.22
C GLN A 239 4.01 -12.86 18.22
N PHE A 240 2.77 -12.74 18.69
CA PHE A 240 2.13 -11.45 18.84
C PHE A 240 1.15 -11.44 20.01
N THR A 241 0.92 -10.23 20.53
CA THR A 241 -0.01 -9.99 21.63
C THR A 241 -0.88 -8.79 21.29
N ALA A 242 -2.18 -8.97 21.36
CA ALA A 242 -3.16 -7.89 21.29
C ALA A 242 -3.79 -7.68 22.68
N ILE A 243 -3.90 -6.42 23.11
CA ILE A 243 -4.52 -6.05 24.38
C ILE A 243 -5.65 -5.08 24.06
N LEU A 244 -6.84 -5.44 24.51
CA LEU A 244 -8.05 -4.63 24.44
C LEU A 244 -8.36 -4.08 25.84
N ASP A 245 -8.15 -2.79 26.05
CA ASP A 245 -8.53 -2.09 27.28
C ASP A 245 -9.92 -1.48 27.13
N LEU A 246 -10.79 -1.76 28.10
CA LEU A 246 -12.16 -1.28 28.14
C LEU A 246 -12.29 -0.19 29.22
N GLN A 247 -12.79 0.97 28.81
CA GLN A 247 -13.09 2.10 29.66
C GLN A 247 -14.59 2.40 29.59
N VAL A 248 -15.22 2.61 30.75
CA VAL A 248 -16.65 2.91 30.87
C VAL A 248 -16.88 4.12 31.77
N SER A 249 -18.06 4.72 31.71
CA SER A 249 -18.40 5.84 32.58
C SER A 249 -18.47 5.40 34.05
N GLU A 250 -17.57 5.93 34.89
CA GLU A 250 -17.43 5.57 36.32
C GLU A 250 -18.73 5.72 37.13
N ALA A 251 -19.62 6.62 36.72
CA ALA A 251 -20.84 6.92 37.48
C ALA A 251 -21.90 5.79 37.44
N ARG A 252 -21.89 4.92 36.42
CA ARG A 252 -22.96 3.92 36.18
C ARG A 252 -22.53 2.60 35.55
N GLY A 253 -21.45 2.59 34.77
CA GLY A 253 -21.05 1.39 34.03
C GLY A 253 -20.52 0.32 34.97
N VAL A 254 -21.05 -0.90 34.85
CA VAL A 254 -20.50 -2.09 35.52
C VAL A 254 -19.84 -2.97 34.48
N VAL A 255 -18.61 -3.42 34.75
CA VAL A 255 -17.90 -4.40 33.92
C VAL A 255 -17.88 -5.74 34.66
N ARG A 256 -18.26 -6.82 33.99
CA ARG A 256 -18.18 -8.19 34.53
C ARG A 256 -17.37 -9.08 33.62
N VAL A 257 -16.54 -9.93 34.22
CA VAL A 257 -15.83 -11.00 33.52
C VAL A 257 -16.80 -12.14 33.24
N LEU A 258 -16.86 -12.61 32.01
CA LEU A 258 -17.60 -13.79 31.59
C LEU A 258 -16.63 -14.81 30.99
N GLU A 259 -16.76 -16.07 31.40
CA GLU A 259 -16.05 -17.21 30.78
C GLU A 259 -14.52 -16.99 30.66
N ASP A 260 -13.95 -16.25 31.62
CA ASP A 260 -12.53 -15.86 31.73
C ASP A 260 -11.91 -15.13 30.52
N SER A 261 -12.67 -14.86 29.46
CA SER A 261 -12.17 -14.39 28.15
C SER A 261 -13.02 -13.29 27.51
N LYS A 262 -14.13 -12.90 28.16
CA LYS A 262 -15.06 -11.88 27.69
C LYS A 262 -15.35 -10.87 28.79
N LEU A 263 -15.63 -9.64 28.39
CA LEU A 263 -16.08 -8.57 29.29
C LEU A 263 -17.50 -8.16 28.93
N ARG A 264 -18.37 -8.06 29.93
CA ARG A 264 -19.74 -7.58 29.80
C ARG A 264 -19.85 -6.19 30.41
N VAL A 265 -20.25 -5.23 29.61
CA VAL A 265 -20.64 -3.88 30.04
C VAL A 265 -22.13 -3.85 30.31
N GLU A 266 -22.53 -3.30 31.46
CA GLU A 266 -23.92 -3.10 31.83
C GLU A 266 -24.16 -1.63 32.21
N GLY A 267 -25.14 -1.00 31.55
CA GLY A 267 -25.74 0.26 32.01
C GLY A 267 -24.81 1.47 31.95
N SER A 268 -23.86 1.52 31.02
CA SER A 268 -22.93 2.65 30.89
C SER A 268 -23.52 3.81 30.07
N ASP A 269 -23.00 5.03 30.25
CA ASP A 269 -23.30 6.18 29.39
C ASP A 269 -22.52 6.11 28.07
N TRP A 270 -21.29 5.61 28.15
CA TRP A 270 -20.39 5.40 27.03
C TRP A 270 -19.40 4.28 27.35
N ALA A 271 -18.79 3.72 26.31
CA ALA A 271 -17.63 2.85 26.44
C ALA A 271 -16.56 3.25 25.42
N VAL A 272 -15.29 3.17 25.81
CA VAL A 272 -14.14 3.35 24.92
C VAL A 272 -13.31 2.07 24.98
N LEU A 273 -13.02 1.52 23.80
CA LEU A 273 -12.15 0.37 23.61
C LEU A 273 -10.84 0.88 23.00
N LEU A 274 -9.71 0.53 23.62
CA LEU A 274 -8.37 0.81 23.13
C LEU A 274 -7.69 -0.51 22.79
N LEU A 275 -7.44 -0.75 21.50
CA LEU A 275 -6.72 -1.92 21.04
C LEU A 275 -5.29 -1.54 20.67
N VAL A 276 -4.34 -2.10 21.41
CA VAL A 276 -2.91 -2.08 21.06
C VAL A 276 -2.44 -3.48 20.71
N SER A 277 -1.46 -3.59 19.83
CA SER A 277 -0.82 -4.87 19.52
C SER A 277 0.63 -4.68 19.13
N SER A 278 1.45 -5.70 19.39
CA SER A 278 2.86 -5.79 19.05
C SER A 278 3.19 -7.22 18.66
N SER A 279 4.19 -7.39 17.79
CA SER A 279 4.74 -8.69 17.43
C SER A 279 6.20 -8.84 17.91
N SER A 280 6.72 -10.06 17.84
CA SER A 280 8.13 -10.37 18.06
C SER A 280 9.00 -10.12 16.82
N PHE A 281 8.47 -9.52 15.74
CA PHE A 281 9.25 -9.26 14.52
C PHE A 281 10.39 -8.26 14.80
N ASP A 282 11.63 -8.72 14.63
CA ASP A 282 12.85 -7.96 14.88
C ASP A 282 13.70 -7.78 13.60
N GLY A 283 12.99 -7.44 12.52
CA GLY A 283 13.56 -7.22 11.20
C GLY A 283 13.63 -8.50 10.35
N PRO A 284 13.85 -8.34 9.03
CA PRO A 284 13.76 -9.43 8.05
C PRO A 284 14.87 -10.49 8.18
N PHE A 285 15.91 -10.22 8.98
CA PHE A 285 17.09 -11.09 9.11
C PHE A 285 17.24 -11.75 10.49
N THR A 286 16.35 -11.43 11.44
CA THR A 286 16.33 -12.04 12.77
C THR A 286 15.30 -13.15 12.79
N LYS A 287 15.71 -14.38 13.10
CA LYS A 287 14.74 -15.47 13.27
C LYS A 287 13.83 -15.17 14.46
N PRO A 288 12.53 -15.53 14.41
CA PRO A 288 11.62 -15.26 15.51
C PRO A 288 12.07 -15.84 16.86
N VAL A 289 12.72 -17.01 16.85
CA VAL A 289 13.29 -17.64 18.06
C VAL A 289 14.44 -16.83 18.69
N ASP A 290 15.15 -16.02 17.89
CA ASP A 290 16.28 -15.19 18.32
C ASP A 290 15.85 -13.75 18.65
N SER A 291 14.56 -13.43 18.47
CA SER A 291 14.01 -12.10 18.71
C SER A 291 14.16 -11.70 20.17
N LYS A 292 14.59 -10.46 20.40
CA LYS A 292 14.66 -9.85 21.73
C LYS A 292 13.37 -9.12 22.10
N LYS A 293 12.40 -9.05 21.20
CA LYS A 293 11.13 -8.37 21.42
C LYS A 293 10.13 -9.32 22.08
N ASN A 294 9.66 -8.92 23.25
CA ASN A 294 8.54 -9.58 23.92
C ASN A 294 7.24 -8.84 23.57
N PRO A 295 6.34 -9.43 22.76
CA PRO A 295 5.14 -8.74 22.29
C PRO A 295 4.20 -8.34 23.43
N THR A 296 4.04 -9.17 24.46
CA THR A 296 3.18 -8.87 25.62
C THR A 296 3.69 -7.64 26.39
N SER A 297 4.99 -7.60 26.69
CA SER A 297 5.61 -6.46 27.39
C SER A 297 5.57 -5.18 26.55
N ALA A 298 5.75 -5.29 25.23
CA ALA A 298 5.66 -4.17 24.29
C ALA A 298 4.23 -3.61 24.23
N SER A 299 3.22 -4.48 24.11
CA SER A 299 1.81 -4.08 24.10
C SER A 299 1.38 -3.45 25.43
N LEU A 300 1.79 -4.01 26.57
CA LEU A 300 1.53 -3.41 27.89
C LEU A 300 2.18 -2.03 28.03
N SER A 301 3.40 -1.86 27.52
CA SER A 301 4.10 -0.57 27.53
C SER A 301 3.40 0.46 26.64
N ALA A 302 2.93 0.04 25.46
CA ALA A 302 2.16 0.88 24.55
C ALA A 302 0.85 1.34 25.22
N LEU A 303 0.09 0.43 25.81
CA LEU A 303 -1.15 0.76 26.53
C LEU A 303 -0.89 1.72 27.71
N LYS A 304 0.16 1.47 28.50
CA LYS A 304 0.55 2.33 29.62
C LYS A 304 0.90 3.75 29.16
N SER A 305 1.53 3.91 27.99
CA SER A 305 1.91 5.21 27.46
C SER A 305 0.71 6.10 27.10
N ILE A 306 -0.45 5.49 26.80
CA ILE A 306 -1.69 6.19 26.46
C ILE A 306 -2.72 6.19 27.59
N GLY A 307 -2.50 5.48 28.69
CA GLY A 307 -3.49 5.28 29.76
C GLY A 307 -3.93 6.54 30.51
N SER A 308 -3.22 7.67 30.35
CA SER A 308 -3.62 8.98 30.90
C SER A 308 -4.39 9.86 29.92
N LEU A 309 -4.46 9.46 28.64
CA LEU A 309 -5.12 10.23 27.59
C LEU A 309 -6.61 9.91 27.57
N SER A 310 -7.44 10.95 27.48
CA SER A 310 -8.86 10.77 27.24
C SER A 310 -9.13 10.44 25.77
N TYR A 311 -10.35 9.97 25.48
CA TYR A 311 -10.82 9.85 24.09
C TYR A 311 -10.64 11.15 23.28
N ILE A 312 -10.89 12.30 23.91
CA ILE A 312 -10.79 13.61 23.24
C ILE A 312 -9.33 13.89 22.87
N ASP A 313 -8.38 13.57 23.76
CA ASP A 313 -6.95 13.74 23.49
C ASP A 313 -6.48 12.81 22.37
N LEU A 314 -6.87 11.53 22.42
CA LEU A 314 -6.55 10.54 21.38
C LEU A 314 -7.11 10.96 20.01
N TYR A 315 -8.35 11.47 19.99
CA TYR A 315 -8.98 11.93 18.75
C TYR A 315 -8.32 13.20 18.21
N ALA A 316 -7.99 14.16 19.08
CA ALA A 316 -7.28 15.37 18.67
C ALA A 316 -5.89 15.05 18.10
N HIS A 317 -5.12 14.16 18.74
CA HIS A 317 -3.84 13.67 18.24
C HIS A 317 -3.97 12.97 16.87
N HIS A 318 -5.02 12.17 16.69
CA HIS A 318 -5.31 11.50 15.43
C HIS A 318 -5.61 12.50 14.31
N LEU A 319 -6.48 13.49 14.56
CA LEU A 319 -6.81 14.51 13.57
C LEU A 319 -5.59 15.36 13.20
N ASP A 320 -4.82 15.82 14.18
CA ASP A 320 -3.60 16.59 13.97
C ASP A 320 -2.60 15.86 13.06
N ASP A 321 -2.36 14.57 13.33
CA ASP A 321 -1.49 13.72 12.51
C ASP A 321 -2.07 13.52 11.09
N TYR A 322 -3.32 13.07 10.99
CA TYR A 322 -3.93 12.68 9.73
C TYR A 322 -4.17 13.88 8.78
N GLN A 323 -4.77 14.95 9.29
CA GLN A 323 -5.12 16.12 8.49
C GLN A 323 -3.89 16.88 7.99
N SER A 324 -2.77 16.82 8.74
CA SER A 324 -1.48 17.37 8.28
C SER A 324 -0.98 16.75 6.97
N LEU A 325 -1.41 15.51 6.66
CA LEU A 325 -1.14 14.82 5.40
C LEU A 325 -2.30 15.01 4.41
N PHE A 326 -3.53 14.74 4.86
CA PHE A 326 -4.69 14.70 3.98
C PHE A 326 -5.04 16.06 3.38
N HIS A 327 -4.97 17.16 4.15
CA HIS A 327 -5.34 18.50 3.66
C HIS A 327 -4.33 19.14 2.71
N ARG A 328 -3.20 18.48 2.44
CA ARG A 328 -2.18 18.97 1.49
C ARG A 328 -2.64 19.04 0.03
N VAL A 329 -3.70 18.30 -0.32
CA VAL A 329 -4.25 18.26 -1.69
C VAL A 329 -5.77 18.32 -1.63
N SER A 330 -6.34 19.24 -2.40
CA SER A 330 -7.77 19.32 -2.70
C SER A 330 -7.98 19.15 -4.21
N LEU A 331 -9.04 18.46 -4.60
CA LEU A 331 -9.46 18.28 -5.98
C LEU A 331 -10.94 18.61 -6.05
N GLN A 332 -11.30 19.50 -6.97
CA GLN A 332 -12.68 19.88 -7.25
C GLN A 332 -12.90 19.86 -8.76
N LEU A 333 -13.95 19.15 -9.18
CA LEU A 333 -14.33 18.88 -10.54
C LEU A 333 -15.81 19.23 -10.70
N SER A 334 -16.12 20.08 -11.67
CA SER A 334 -17.49 20.48 -12.00
C SER A 334 -17.89 19.92 -13.37
N LYS A 335 -19.17 19.62 -13.57
CA LYS A 335 -19.66 19.30 -14.92
C LYS A 335 -19.51 20.54 -15.82
N SER A 336 -19.06 20.33 -17.06
CA SER A 336 -18.94 21.41 -18.04
C SER A 336 -20.30 22.07 -18.26
N SER A 337 -20.42 23.35 -17.92
CA SER A 337 -21.57 24.18 -18.23
C SER A 337 -21.56 24.55 -19.73
N LYS A 338 -22.02 23.64 -20.60
CA LYS A 338 -22.52 24.08 -21.92
C LYS A 338 -23.91 24.67 -21.74
N SER A 339 -23.98 25.85 -21.10
CA SER A 339 -25.11 26.77 -21.23
C SER A 339 -24.68 27.99 -22.05
N VAL A 340 -25.53 28.27 -23.03
CA VAL A 340 -25.45 29.30 -24.07
C VAL A 340 -25.11 30.68 -23.49
N SER A 341 -24.25 31.40 -24.21
CA SER A 341 -23.99 32.84 -24.02
C SER A 341 -25.29 33.64 -23.88
N GLY A 342 -25.52 34.19 -22.69
CA GLY A 342 -26.58 35.15 -22.42
C GLY A 342 -26.06 36.21 -21.47
N ASN A 343 -25.72 37.38 -22.00
CA ASN A 343 -25.30 38.55 -21.25
C ASN A 343 -26.34 38.90 -20.16
N ALA A 344 -25.97 38.77 -18.88
CA ALA A 344 -26.69 39.42 -17.79
C ALA A 344 -25.68 40.02 -16.80
N SER A 345 -25.74 41.34 -16.71
CA SER A 345 -24.88 42.23 -15.93
C SER A 345 -24.99 41.95 -14.42
N LEU A 346 -23.84 41.82 -13.75
CA LEU A 346 -23.73 41.72 -12.30
C LEU A 346 -23.88 43.11 -11.67
N THR A 347 -25.04 43.40 -11.07
CA THR A 347 -25.19 44.55 -10.16
C THR A 347 -25.00 44.11 -8.70
N ARG A 348 -23.95 44.64 -8.08
CA ARG A 348 -23.59 44.51 -6.66
C ARG A 348 -24.66 45.18 -5.77
N LYS A 349 -25.24 44.46 -4.80
CA LYS A 349 -26.04 45.04 -3.72
C LYS A 349 -25.63 44.50 -2.35
N GLU A 350 -25.11 45.44 -1.57
CA GLU A 350 -25.01 45.64 -0.12
C GLU A 350 -25.29 44.49 0.87
N LEU A 351 -24.31 44.34 1.77
CA LEU A 351 -24.27 43.49 2.96
C LEU A 351 -25.21 44.00 4.07
N VAL A 352 -25.93 43.08 4.72
CA VAL A 352 -26.56 43.29 6.04
C VAL A 352 -26.16 42.09 6.91
N PRO A 353 -25.69 42.28 8.16
CA PRO A 353 -25.16 41.19 8.97
C PRO A 353 -26.30 40.38 9.59
N PHE A 354 -26.21 39.04 9.55
CA PHE A 354 -27.12 38.18 10.30
C PHE A 354 -26.39 37.14 11.14
N GLN A 355 -26.92 37.00 12.35
CA GLN A 355 -26.45 36.21 13.47
C GLN A 355 -26.38 34.71 13.20
N SER A 356 -25.49 34.09 13.98
CA SER A 356 -25.39 32.67 14.29
C SER A 356 -26.74 31.98 14.50
N ASP A 357 -27.05 31.03 13.62
CA ASP A 357 -27.70 29.75 13.89
C ASP A 357 -28.05 29.09 12.55
N ILE A 358 -27.21 28.17 12.07
CA ILE A 358 -27.56 27.31 10.93
C ILE A 358 -27.41 25.86 11.35
N SER A 359 -28.56 25.29 11.72
CA SER A 359 -28.85 23.88 11.63
C SER A 359 -28.58 23.39 10.19
N PHE A 360 -27.62 22.49 10.02
CA PHE A 360 -27.43 21.74 8.77
C PHE A 360 -28.70 20.95 8.45
N LYS A 361 -29.52 21.45 7.53
CA LYS A 361 -30.46 20.62 6.79
C LYS A 361 -29.66 19.87 5.74
N GLY A 362 -29.45 18.57 5.97
CA GLY A 362 -28.77 17.69 5.03
C GLY A 362 -29.41 17.77 3.63
N SER A 363 -28.57 17.91 2.61
CA SER A 363 -28.98 17.78 1.21
C SER A 363 -29.55 16.39 0.96
N GLU A 364 -30.54 16.27 0.06
CA GLU A 364 -31.13 14.98 -0.31
C GLU A 364 -30.10 13.95 -0.82
N ASP A 365 -28.92 14.41 -1.25
CA ASP A 365 -27.77 13.60 -1.69
C ASP A 365 -27.07 12.80 -0.57
N ASP A 366 -27.25 13.14 0.72
CA ASP A 366 -26.72 12.36 1.86
C ASP A 366 -27.42 11.00 2.04
N LYS A 367 -28.40 10.68 1.20
CA LYS A 367 -29.17 9.43 1.27
C LYS A 367 -28.70 8.35 0.28
N VAL A 368 -27.91 8.70 -0.72
CA VAL A 368 -27.47 7.73 -1.74
C VAL A 368 -26.17 7.08 -1.29
N SER A 369 -26.13 5.75 -1.26
CA SER A 369 -24.92 5.02 -0.91
C SER A 369 -23.83 5.18 -1.97
N THR A 370 -22.57 5.05 -1.58
CA THR A 370 -21.45 5.13 -2.55
C THR A 370 -21.51 4.00 -3.58
N ALA A 371 -22.03 2.82 -3.22
CA ALA A 371 -22.26 1.73 -4.16
C ALA A 371 -23.29 2.09 -5.24
N GLU A 372 -24.37 2.79 -4.88
CA GLU A 372 -25.35 3.30 -5.85
C GLU A 372 -24.76 4.38 -6.75
N ARG A 373 -23.91 5.27 -6.20
CA ARG A 373 -23.17 6.27 -7.00
C ARG A 373 -22.26 5.60 -8.02
N VAL A 374 -21.49 4.57 -7.62
CA VAL A 374 -20.65 3.78 -8.55
C VAL A 374 -21.48 3.14 -9.66
N LYS A 375 -22.65 2.58 -9.32
CA LYS A 375 -23.55 1.99 -10.32
C LYS A 375 -24.13 3.02 -11.28
N ALA A 376 -24.45 4.22 -10.79
CA ALA A 376 -25.01 5.32 -11.58
C ALA A 376 -23.98 6.04 -12.45
N PHE A 377 -22.68 5.92 -12.13
CA PHE A 377 -21.60 6.64 -12.81
C PHE A 377 -21.57 6.48 -14.34
N GLN A 378 -21.95 5.31 -14.86
CA GLN A 378 -22.06 5.09 -16.31
C GLN A 378 -23.09 5.99 -17.01
N THR A 379 -23.98 6.61 -16.25
CA THR A 379 -25.08 7.43 -16.74
C THR A 379 -24.98 8.88 -16.30
N ASP A 380 -24.55 9.14 -15.06
CA ASP A 380 -24.51 10.49 -14.52
C ASP A 380 -23.12 11.13 -14.61
N GLU A 381 -22.04 10.36 -14.76
CA GLU A 381 -20.66 10.83 -14.73
C GLU A 381 -20.41 11.81 -13.57
N ASP A 382 -20.89 11.48 -12.35
CA ASP A 382 -20.78 12.33 -11.16
C ASP A 382 -19.32 12.73 -10.87
N PRO A 383 -18.91 13.99 -11.10
CA PRO A 383 -17.52 14.41 -10.93
C PRO A 383 -17.07 14.32 -9.47
N SER A 384 -17.99 14.48 -8.52
CA SER A 384 -17.69 14.37 -7.09
C SER A 384 -17.40 12.92 -6.66
N LEU A 385 -17.79 11.91 -7.45
CA LEU A 385 -17.37 10.52 -7.21
C LEU A 385 -15.91 10.31 -7.63
N VAL A 386 -15.46 10.99 -8.68
CA VAL A 386 -14.06 10.98 -9.12
C VAL A 386 -13.17 11.68 -8.08
N GLU A 387 -13.61 12.81 -7.53
CA GLU A 387 -12.96 13.48 -6.40
C GLU A 387 -12.84 12.54 -5.18
N LEU A 388 -13.95 11.88 -4.82
CA LEU A 388 -13.98 10.93 -3.70
C LEU A 388 -13.01 9.77 -3.93
N LEU A 389 -12.99 9.17 -5.13
CA LEU A 389 -12.08 8.07 -5.46
C LEU A 389 -10.61 8.50 -5.43
N PHE A 390 -10.29 9.70 -5.94
CA PHE A 390 -8.95 10.27 -5.87
C PHE A 390 -8.49 10.45 -4.42
N GLN A 391 -9.33 11.06 -3.58
CA GLN A 391 -9.02 11.26 -2.17
C GLN A 391 -8.99 9.94 -1.39
N TYR A 392 -9.78 8.95 -1.79
CA TYR A 392 -9.76 7.62 -1.18
C TYR A 392 -8.42 6.91 -1.40
N GLY A 393 -7.80 7.06 -2.58
CA GLY A 393 -6.45 6.57 -2.82
C GLY A 393 -5.40 7.19 -1.89
N ARG A 394 -5.49 8.51 -1.65
CA ARG A 394 -4.62 9.22 -0.69
C ARG A 394 -4.86 8.75 0.75
N TYR A 395 -6.13 8.62 1.14
CA TYR A 395 -6.52 8.07 2.44
C TYR A 395 -5.93 6.69 2.67
N LEU A 396 -6.09 5.77 1.73
CA LEU A 396 -5.60 4.39 1.86
C LEU A 396 -4.09 4.37 2.07
N LEU A 397 -3.31 5.13 1.28
CA LEU A 397 -1.86 5.19 1.44
C LEU A 397 -1.43 5.72 2.81
N ILE A 398 -2.08 6.79 3.31
CA ILE A 398 -1.85 7.29 4.68
C ILE A 398 -2.17 6.20 5.71
N SER A 399 -3.23 5.42 5.49
CA SER A 399 -3.69 4.41 6.44
C SER A 399 -2.91 3.09 6.40
N CYS A 400 -2.11 2.83 5.37
CA CYS A 400 -1.36 1.56 5.22
C CYS A 400 0.15 1.71 4.97
N SER A 401 0.68 2.93 4.93
CA SER A 401 2.12 3.16 4.78
C SER A 401 2.57 4.44 5.48
N ARG A 402 3.18 4.30 6.66
CA ARG A 402 3.68 5.42 7.47
C ARG A 402 5.15 5.18 7.85
N PRO A 403 5.93 6.23 8.16
CA PRO A 403 7.28 6.06 8.68
C PRO A 403 7.35 5.00 9.80
N GLY A 404 8.31 4.07 9.69
CA GLY A 404 8.48 2.96 10.63
C GLY A 404 7.57 1.73 10.45
N THR A 405 6.69 1.69 9.45
CA THR A 405 5.83 0.53 9.14
C THR A 405 6.42 -0.34 8.03
N GLN A 406 5.78 -1.47 7.74
CA GLN A 406 6.05 -2.25 6.52
C GLN A 406 5.46 -1.55 5.29
N VAL A 407 5.86 -2.02 4.12
CA VAL A 407 5.30 -1.54 2.85
C VAL A 407 3.85 -2.00 2.68
N ALA A 408 3.02 -1.13 2.08
CA ALA A 408 1.67 -1.50 1.64
C ALA A 408 1.73 -2.69 0.67
N ASN A 409 1.22 -3.84 1.10
CA ASN A 409 1.21 -5.07 0.31
C ASN A 409 0.05 -5.08 -0.71
N LEU A 410 -0.25 -6.22 -1.34
CA LEU A 410 -1.35 -6.34 -2.31
C LEU A 410 -2.73 -5.89 -1.79
N GLN A 411 -2.91 -5.87 -0.47
CA GLN A 411 -4.16 -5.48 0.20
C GLN A 411 -3.93 -4.28 1.14
N GLY A 412 -2.83 -3.53 0.96
CA GLY A 412 -2.38 -2.50 1.90
C GLY A 412 -1.90 -3.13 3.20
N ILE A 413 -2.81 -3.22 4.17
CA ILE A 413 -2.63 -3.97 5.43
C ILE A 413 -3.88 -4.78 5.81
N TRP A 414 -4.96 -4.75 5.03
CA TRP A 414 -6.25 -5.33 5.42
C TRP A 414 -6.45 -6.71 4.80
N ASN A 415 -6.50 -7.76 5.62
CA ASN A 415 -6.65 -9.14 5.18
C ASN A 415 -7.56 -9.92 6.13
N LYS A 416 -8.49 -10.71 5.56
CA LYS A 416 -9.43 -11.56 6.30
C LYS A 416 -9.06 -13.04 6.33
N ASP A 417 -8.17 -13.46 5.44
CA ASP A 417 -7.95 -14.85 5.11
C ASP A 417 -6.63 -15.33 5.70
N LEU A 418 -6.57 -16.59 6.12
CA LEU A 418 -5.30 -17.23 6.48
C LEU A 418 -4.44 -17.43 5.22
N THR A 419 -5.08 -17.66 4.07
CA THR A 419 -4.42 -17.83 2.78
C THR A 419 -4.98 -16.81 1.79
N PRO A 420 -4.60 -15.52 1.92
CA PRO A 420 -5.05 -14.49 0.98
C PRO A 420 -4.62 -14.80 -0.46
N PRO A 421 -5.36 -14.32 -1.47
CA PRO A 421 -4.94 -14.40 -2.87
C PRO A 421 -3.54 -13.83 -3.06
N TRP A 422 -2.68 -14.59 -3.75
CA TRP A 422 -1.27 -14.27 -3.96
C TRP A 422 -0.54 -13.93 -2.64
N ASP A 423 -0.93 -14.62 -1.57
CA ASP A 423 -0.30 -14.59 -0.25
C ASP A 423 -0.32 -13.24 0.46
N GLY A 424 -1.01 -12.24 -0.10
CA GLY A 424 -0.89 -10.85 0.36
C GLY A 424 0.55 -10.35 0.25
N ALA A 425 1.37 -10.94 -0.62
CA ALA A 425 2.80 -10.69 -0.75
C ALA A 425 3.11 -9.38 -1.48
N GLN A 426 4.37 -8.96 -1.47
CA GLN A 426 4.85 -7.83 -2.25
C GLN A 426 5.17 -8.29 -3.68
N HIS A 427 4.28 -7.97 -4.63
CA HIS A 427 4.50 -8.23 -6.06
C HIS A 427 5.21 -7.05 -6.72
N LEU A 428 6.42 -7.30 -7.21
CA LEU A 428 7.39 -6.31 -7.68
C LEU A 428 7.41 -6.15 -9.20
N ASN A 429 6.50 -6.82 -9.92
CA ASN A 429 6.37 -6.74 -11.38
C ASN A 429 5.25 -5.80 -11.85
N ILE A 430 4.65 -5.03 -10.93
CA ILE A 430 3.80 -3.83 -11.18
C ILE A 430 3.15 -3.35 -9.88
N ASN A 431 2.68 -4.26 -9.03
CA ASN A 431 1.72 -3.94 -7.96
C ASN A 431 2.33 -3.05 -6.87
N LEU A 432 3.51 -3.42 -6.34
CA LEU A 432 4.14 -2.63 -5.30
C LEU A 432 4.53 -1.25 -5.82
N GLN A 433 5.03 -1.15 -7.05
CA GLN A 433 5.33 0.15 -7.67
C GLN A 433 4.05 1.00 -7.76
N MET A 434 2.95 0.40 -8.21
CA MET A 434 1.65 1.07 -8.34
C MET A 434 1.14 1.61 -7.01
N ASN A 435 1.31 0.87 -5.91
CA ASN A 435 0.93 1.32 -4.57
C ASN A 435 1.57 2.67 -4.20
N TYR A 436 2.78 2.96 -4.69
CA TYR A 436 3.53 4.16 -4.36
C TYR A 436 3.57 5.25 -5.45
N TRP A 437 3.00 5.03 -6.64
CA TRP A 437 2.86 6.07 -7.66
C TRP A 437 2.18 7.38 -7.17
N PRO A 438 1.12 7.34 -6.33
CA PRO A 438 0.51 8.57 -5.84
C PRO A 438 1.34 9.25 -4.75
N ALA A 439 2.36 8.61 -4.16
CA ALA A 439 3.00 9.12 -2.95
C ALA A 439 3.63 10.52 -3.15
N LEU A 440 4.32 10.75 -4.27
CA LEU A 440 4.95 12.04 -4.55
C LEU A 440 3.97 13.04 -5.16
N SER A 441 3.30 12.65 -6.25
CA SER A 441 2.39 13.52 -7.00
C SER A 441 1.16 13.96 -6.18
N CYS A 442 0.75 13.17 -5.19
CA CYS A 442 -0.34 13.49 -4.27
C CYS A 442 0.14 14.00 -2.89
N ASN A 443 1.40 14.45 -2.80
CA ASN A 443 1.99 15.17 -1.66
C ASN A 443 2.04 14.37 -0.32
N LEU A 444 2.42 13.10 -0.42
CA LEU A 444 2.55 12.12 0.68
C LEU A 444 3.94 11.47 0.69
N LYS A 445 5.00 12.26 0.47
CA LYS A 445 6.38 11.75 0.33
C LYS A 445 6.84 10.90 1.52
N GLU A 446 6.37 11.20 2.73
CA GLU A 446 6.69 10.49 3.96
C GLU A 446 6.17 9.04 3.94
N CYS A 447 5.09 8.79 3.20
CA CYS A 447 4.58 7.44 3.01
C CYS A 447 5.52 6.57 2.16
N GLN A 448 6.56 7.10 1.49
CA GLN A 448 7.52 6.27 0.78
C GLN A 448 8.63 5.69 1.67
N GLU A 449 8.76 6.14 2.92
CA GLU A 449 9.83 5.68 3.80
C GLU A 449 9.85 4.16 3.97
N PRO A 450 8.71 3.46 4.20
CA PRO A 450 8.68 2.00 4.24
C PRO A 450 9.24 1.34 2.97
N LEU A 451 8.99 1.93 1.79
CA LEU A 451 9.50 1.41 0.52
C LEU A 451 11.03 1.46 0.47
N PHE A 452 11.64 2.54 0.98
CA PHE A 452 13.09 2.68 0.97
C PHE A 452 13.78 1.74 1.97
N GLU A 453 13.17 1.51 3.14
CA GLU A 453 13.65 0.50 4.09
C GLU A 453 13.52 -0.92 3.53
N TYR A 454 12.44 -1.19 2.81
CA TYR A 454 12.24 -2.46 2.14
C TYR A 454 13.26 -2.70 1.02
N ILE A 455 13.50 -1.72 0.15
CA ILE A 455 14.56 -1.80 -0.88
C ILE A 455 15.94 -2.01 -0.22
N SER A 456 16.21 -1.35 0.91
CA SER A 456 17.46 -1.55 1.66
C SER A 456 17.61 -3.00 2.11
N SER A 457 16.54 -3.60 2.64
CA SER A 457 16.53 -5.01 3.05
C SER A 457 16.69 -5.95 1.85
N LEU A 458 15.98 -5.71 0.75
CA LEU A 458 16.14 -6.48 -0.49
C LEU A 458 17.56 -6.39 -1.04
N SER A 459 18.25 -5.26 -0.90
CA SER A 459 19.63 -5.13 -1.38
C SER A 459 20.61 -6.06 -0.65
N ILE A 460 20.35 -6.36 0.63
CA ILE A 460 21.18 -7.26 1.44
C ILE A 460 20.97 -8.71 0.97
N SER A 461 19.74 -9.22 1.01
CA SER A 461 19.43 -10.58 0.51
C SER A 461 19.77 -10.75 -0.97
N GLY A 462 19.45 -9.73 -1.76
CA GLY A 462 19.61 -9.71 -3.21
C GLY A 462 21.06 -9.73 -3.64
N SER A 463 21.99 -9.27 -2.80
CA SER A 463 23.43 -9.41 -3.07
C SER A 463 23.88 -10.88 -3.03
N MET A 464 23.29 -11.68 -2.15
CA MET A 464 23.54 -13.12 -2.09
C MET A 464 22.88 -13.84 -3.26
N THR A 465 21.66 -13.45 -3.63
CA THR A 465 21.00 -13.99 -4.84
C THR A 465 21.81 -13.67 -6.11
N ALA A 466 22.27 -12.43 -6.29
CA ALA A 466 23.08 -12.03 -7.45
C ALA A 466 24.36 -12.88 -7.55
N LYS A 467 25.07 -13.01 -6.42
CA LYS A 467 26.33 -13.76 -6.34
C LYS A 467 26.15 -15.25 -6.58
N VAL A 468 25.19 -15.90 -5.92
CA VAL A 468 25.04 -17.36 -5.97
C VAL A 468 24.30 -17.82 -7.21
N ASN A 469 23.22 -17.14 -7.59
CA ASN A 469 22.37 -17.62 -8.68
C ASN A 469 22.89 -17.21 -10.06
N TYR A 470 23.56 -16.07 -10.15
CA TYR A 470 23.96 -15.46 -11.42
C TYR A 470 25.46 -15.19 -11.55
N GLU A 471 26.26 -15.49 -10.51
CA GLU A 471 27.69 -15.18 -10.45
C GLU A 471 27.98 -13.69 -10.72
N ALA A 472 27.03 -12.83 -10.37
CA ALA A 472 27.04 -11.40 -10.65
C ALA A 472 27.31 -10.57 -9.39
N LYS A 473 27.82 -9.35 -9.58
CA LYS A 473 27.94 -8.33 -8.54
C LYS A 473 26.59 -7.64 -8.30
N GLY A 474 26.59 -6.71 -7.36
CA GLY A 474 25.42 -5.90 -7.06
C GLY A 474 24.35 -6.68 -6.29
N TRP A 475 23.09 -6.35 -6.53
CA TRP A 475 21.95 -7.05 -5.94
C TRP A 475 20.77 -7.14 -6.92
N VAL A 476 19.94 -8.18 -6.75
CA VAL A 476 18.76 -8.45 -7.58
C VAL A 476 17.56 -8.85 -6.72
N ALA A 477 16.36 -8.48 -7.15
CA ALA A 477 15.11 -9.02 -6.64
C ALA A 477 14.16 -9.29 -7.83
N HIS A 478 13.36 -10.35 -7.73
CA HIS A 478 12.50 -10.82 -8.81
C HIS A 478 11.07 -10.29 -8.68
N GLN A 479 10.09 -10.99 -9.23
CA GLN A 479 8.70 -10.56 -9.35
C GLN A 479 7.91 -10.56 -8.03
N VAL A 480 8.32 -11.35 -7.03
CA VAL A 480 7.63 -11.47 -5.73
C VAL A 480 8.65 -11.51 -4.59
N SER A 481 8.27 -10.91 -3.48
CA SER A 481 9.00 -10.92 -2.22
C SER A 481 8.03 -10.98 -1.03
N ASP A 482 8.53 -10.90 0.19
CA ASP A 482 7.78 -11.03 1.45
C ASP A 482 8.44 -10.25 2.59
N LEU A 483 7.86 -10.34 3.80
CA LEU A 483 8.39 -9.73 5.02
C LEU A 483 9.88 -10.05 5.26
N TRP A 484 10.36 -11.22 4.85
CA TRP A 484 11.72 -11.70 5.09
C TRP A 484 12.73 -11.25 4.03
N ALA A 485 12.33 -10.31 3.16
CA ALA A 485 13.14 -9.79 2.07
C ALA A 485 13.63 -10.91 1.13
N LYS A 486 12.75 -11.85 0.77
CA LYS A 486 13.02 -12.86 -0.25
C LYS A 486 13.35 -12.20 -1.59
N THR A 487 14.45 -12.63 -2.22
CA THR A 487 14.91 -12.02 -3.48
C THR A 487 15.03 -12.97 -4.65
N SER A 488 14.89 -14.28 -4.47
CA SER A 488 14.90 -15.23 -5.58
C SER A 488 13.57 -15.33 -6.30
N PRO A 489 13.55 -15.83 -7.56
CA PRO A 489 12.32 -16.13 -8.28
C PRO A 489 11.37 -16.94 -7.42
N ASP A 490 10.09 -16.61 -7.43
CA ASP A 490 9.08 -17.45 -6.79
C ASP A 490 8.87 -18.78 -7.53
N ALA A 491 8.37 -19.80 -6.83
CA ALA A 491 8.15 -21.11 -7.43
C ALA A 491 7.02 -21.07 -8.45
N GLY A 492 7.27 -21.48 -9.70
CA GLY A 492 6.22 -21.68 -10.71
C GLY A 492 6.70 -21.44 -12.13
N GLN A 493 5.79 -21.02 -13.02
CA GLN A 493 6.07 -20.96 -14.46
C GLN A 493 7.01 -19.80 -14.79
N ALA A 494 7.94 -20.05 -15.72
CA ALA A 494 8.94 -19.06 -16.12
C ALA A 494 8.35 -17.71 -16.57
N LEU A 495 7.16 -17.72 -17.19
CA LEU A 495 6.50 -16.52 -17.76
C LEU A 495 6.27 -15.39 -16.75
N TRP A 496 6.13 -15.73 -15.47
CA TRP A 496 5.97 -14.78 -14.38
C TRP A 496 7.09 -14.92 -13.36
N ALA A 497 7.56 -16.16 -13.10
CA ALA A 497 8.56 -16.42 -12.08
C ALA A 497 9.94 -15.85 -12.41
N LEU A 498 10.35 -15.94 -13.67
CA LEU A 498 11.70 -15.59 -14.06
C LEU A 498 11.76 -14.16 -14.60
N TRP A 499 11.74 -13.20 -13.68
CA TRP A 499 11.82 -11.79 -14.02
C TRP A 499 12.73 -11.00 -13.05
N PRO A 500 14.05 -10.87 -13.34
CA PRO A 500 15.06 -10.31 -12.45
C PRO A 500 15.11 -8.77 -12.41
N MET A 501 14.00 -8.10 -12.74
CA MET A 501 13.94 -6.63 -12.84
C MET A 501 13.14 -5.97 -11.72
N GLY A 502 12.58 -6.72 -10.77
CA GLY A 502 11.78 -6.17 -9.67
C GLY A 502 12.56 -5.18 -8.82
N GLY A 503 13.77 -5.55 -8.39
CA GLY A 503 14.66 -4.66 -7.65
C GLY A 503 15.05 -3.40 -8.44
N ALA A 504 15.30 -3.56 -9.74
CA ALA A 504 15.65 -2.46 -10.63
C ALA A 504 14.49 -1.48 -10.84
N TRP A 505 13.26 -1.98 -10.99
CA TRP A 505 12.09 -1.12 -11.11
C TRP A 505 11.81 -0.39 -9.79
N LEU A 506 11.93 -1.05 -8.63
CA LEU A 506 11.81 -0.36 -7.35
C LEU A 506 12.83 0.77 -7.18
N CYS A 507 14.04 0.63 -7.71
CA CYS A 507 15.05 1.68 -7.66
C CYS A 507 14.66 2.97 -8.39
N THR A 508 13.71 2.94 -9.34
CA THR A 508 13.26 4.18 -10.00
C THR A 508 12.58 5.12 -9.02
N HIS A 509 11.90 4.60 -7.99
CA HIS A 509 11.31 5.40 -6.92
C HIS A 509 12.36 6.17 -6.09
N LEU A 510 13.58 5.67 -5.96
CA LEU A 510 14.67 6.36 -5.26
C LEU A 510 15.07 7.65 -5.99
N TRP A 511 15.21 7.55 -7.31
CA TRP A 511 15.54 8.70 -8.14
C TRP A 511 14.36 9.67 -8.22
N GLU A 512 13.14 9.17 -8.41
CA GLU A 512 11.93 9.99 -8.39
C GLU A 512 11.82 10.79 -7.10
N HIS A 513 12.00 10.16 -5.94
CA HIS A 513 11.95 10.85 -4.65
C HIS A 513 12.94 12.01 -4.60
N TYR A 514 14.20 11.79 -5.00
CA TYR A 514 15.18 12.86 -5.08
C TYR A 514 14.73 13.97 -6.04
N THR A 515 14.19 13.65 -7.22
CA THR A 515 13.77 14.68 -8.18
C THR A 515 12.60 15.53 -7.69
N TYR A 516 11.73 14.99 -6.82
CA TYR A 516 10.64 15.73 -6.19
C TYR A 516 11.08 16.53 -4.97
N THR A 517 12.00 16.01 -4.15
CA THR A 517 12.37 16.63 -2.86
C THR A 517 13.65 17.45 -2.93
N THR A 518 14.52 17.17 -3.91
CA THR A 518 15.89 17.69 -4.03
C THR A 518 16.79 17.39 -2.80
N ASP A 519 16.40 16.41 -1.98
CA ASP A 519 17.11 16.04 -0.77
C ASP A 519 18.45 15.36 -1.09
N ARG A 520 19.54 16.13 -0.96
CA ARG A 520 20.89 15.64 -1.26
C ARG A 520 21.40 14.63 -0.24
N ASP A 521 20.94 14.69 1.01
CA ASP A 521 21.36 13.74 2.04
C ASP A 521 20.70 12.39 1.79
N PHE A 522 19.39 12.37 1.48
CA PHE A 522 18.71 11.17 1.00
C PHE A 522 19.39 10.59 -0.25
N LEU A 523 19.74 11.44 -1.23
CA LEU A 523 20.43 10.99 -2.44
C LEU A 523 21.76 10.31 -2.11
N ARG A 524 22.57 10.94 -1.25
CA ARG A 524 23.91 10.46 -0.87
C ARG A 524 23.86 9.19 -0.04
N ASP A 525 23.00 9.15 0.98
CA ASP A 525 23.08 8.15 2.05
C ASP A 525 22.16 6.96 1.81
N LYS A 526 21.09 7.13 1.03
CA LYS A 526 20.08 6.10 0.77
C LYS A 526 19.98 5.72 -0.71
N ALA A 527 19.65 6.68 -1.58
CA ALA A 527 19.34 6.37 -2.97
C ALA A 527 20.57 5.92 -3.78
N TYR A 528 21.68 6.65 -3.69
CA TYR A 528 22.87 6.37 -4.52
C TYR A 528 23.48 4.99 -4.23
N PRO A 529 23.72 4.56 -2.97
CA PRO A 529 24.26 3.22 -2.71
C PRO A 529 23.38 2.09 -3.24
N LEU A 530 22.06 2.24 -3.15
CA LEU A 530 21.10 1.25 -3.65
C LEU A 530 21.09 1.20 -5.19
N LEU A 531 21.08 2.37 -5.85
CA LEU A 531 21.21 2.49 -7.31
C LEU A 531 22.55 1.95 -7.83
N GLU A 532 23.65 2.22 -7.12
CA GLU A 532 24.99 1.75 -7.45
C GLU A 532 25.04 0.22 -7.42
N GLY A 533 24.54 -0.40 -6.35
CA GLY A 533 24.43 -1.85 -6.25
C GLY A 533 23.53 -2.46 -7.34
N CYS A 534 22.40 -1.83 -7.65
CA CYS A 534 21.51 -2.31 -8.70
C CYS A 534 22.15 -2.20 -10.10
N ALA A 535 22.75 -1.05 -10.43
CA ALA A 535 23.44 -0.84 -11.70
C ALA A 535 24.61 -1.81 -11.88
N SER A 536 25.32 -2.16 -10.81
CA SER A 536 26.37 -3.19 -10.84
C SER A 536 25.84 -4.56 -11.24
N PHE A 537 24.66 -4.96 -10.74
CA PHE A 537 24.03 -6.22 -11.16
C PHE A 537 23.63 -6.17 -12.64
N LEU A 538 22.98 -5.08 -13.06
CA LEU A 538 22.50 -4.92 -14.43
C LEU A 538 23.65 -4.94 -15.46
N LEU A 539 24.81 -4.36 -15.14
CA LEU A 539 26.00 -4.45 -15.99
C LEU A 539 26.52 -5.89 -16.16
N ASP A 540 26.50 -6.70 -15.10
CA ASP A 540 26.91 -8.11 -15.16
C ASP A 540 25.81 -9.01 -15.76
N TRP A 541 24.54 -8.58 -15.70
CA TRP A 541 23.40 -9.30 -16.27
C TRP A 541 23.29 -9.14 -17.80
N LEU A 542 23.66 -7.95 -18.32
CA LEU A 542 23.71 -7.67 -19.74
C LEU A 542 24.80 -8.51 -20.43
N ILE A 543 24.45 -9.10 -21.56
CA ILE A 543 25.39 -9.82 -22.43
C ILE A 543 25.33 -9.25 -23.85
N GLU A 544 26.37 -9.49 -24.65
CA GLU A 544 26.34 -9.13 -26.07
C GLU A 544 25.41 -10.08 -26.83
N GLY A 545 24.31 -9.53 -27.34
CA GLY A 545 23.35 -10.27 -28.15
C GLY A 545 23.75 -10.37 -29.63
N PRO A 546 22.99 -11.12 -30.45
CA PRO A 546 23.35 -11.40 -31.85
C PRO A 546 23.52 -10.17 -32.73
N GLY A 547 22.90 -9.04 -32.37
CA GLY A 547 22.99 -7.77 -33.09
C GLY A 547 24.13 -6.84 -32.65
N GLY A 548 25.01 -7.28 -31.74
CA GLY A 548 26.07 -6.45 -31.14
C GLY A 548 25.59 -5.45 -30.07
N TYR A 549 24.29 -5.49 -29.74
CA TYR A 549 23.72 -4.74 -28.62
C TYR A 549 23.95 -5.48 -27.30
N LEU A 550 23.92 -4.74 -26.21
CA LEU A 550 23.80 -5.31 -24.87
C LEU A 550 22.32 -5.64 -24.61
N GLU A 551 22.08 -6.88 -24.23
CA GLU A 551 20.76 -7.51 -24.16
C GLU A 551 20.64 -8.37 -22.88
N THR A 552 19.41 -8.66 -22.45
CA THR A 552 19.15 -9.61 -21.36
C THR A 552 18.81 -11.00 -21.92
N ASN A 553 19.38 -12.04 -21.32
CA ASN A 553 19.08 -13.44 -21.62
C ASN A 553 19.30 -14.30 -20.36
N PRO A 554 18.27 -15.00 -19.86
CA PRO A 554 16.88 -14.99 -20.31
C PRO A 554 16.14 -13.69 -19.96
N SER A 555 15.10 -13.39 -20.74
CA SER A 555 14.17 -12.29 -20.48
C SER A 555 12.71 -12.75 -20.68
N THR A 556 11.81 -12.15 -19.90
CA THR A 556 10.35 -12.34 -19.97
C THR A 556 9.65 -10.98 -20.01
N SER A 557 8.40 -10.97 -20.48
CA SER A 557 7.52 -9.79 -20.41
C SER A 557 6.35 -10.17 -19.49
N PRO A 558 6.37 -9.80 -18.20
CA PRO A 558 5.34 -10.23 -17.26
C PRO A 558 3.93 -9.81 -17.68
N GLU A 559 2.94 -10.70 -17.80
CA GLU A 559 2.95 -12.16 -17.67
C GLU A 559 2.47 -12.80 -18.97
N HIS A 560 3.16 -12.47 -20.06
CA HIS A 560 2.77 -12.80 -21.42
C HIS A 560 3.64 -13.88 -22.06
N MET A 561 2.98 -14.67 -22.90
CA MET A 561 3.61 -15.60 -23.83
C MET A 561 3.64 -15.00 -25.23
N PHE A 562 4.49 -15.55 -26.07
CA PHE A 562 4.55 -15.31 -27.50
C PHE A 562 4.57 -16.65 -28.27
N ILE A 563 4.27 -16.60 -29.57
CA ILE A 563 4.43 -17.75 -30.47
C ILE A 563 5.84 -17.73 -31.07
N ALA A 564 6.63 -18.74 -30.76
CA ALA A 564 7.98 -18.93 -31.28
C ALA A 564 7.97 -19.25 -32.78
N PRO A 565 9.11 -19.08 -33.51
CA PRO A 565 9.19 -19.36 -34.94
C PRO A 565 8.87 -20.80 -35.34
N ASP A 566 8.97 -21.76 -34.42
CA ASP A 566 8.59 -23.16 -34.62
C ASP A 566 7.08 -23.42 -34.41
N GLY A 567 6.31 -22.36 -34.13
CA GLY A 567 4.86 -22.40 -33.91
C GLY A 567 4.43 -22.76 -32.49
N LYS A 568 5.37 -23.00 -31.56
CA LYS A 568 5.04 -23.33 -30.16
C LYS A 568 4.91 -22.07 -29.29
N PRO A 569 4.07 -22.08 -28.24
CA PRO A 569 4.07 -21.02 -27.24
C PRO A 569 5.35 -21.04 -26.41
N ALA A 570 5.88 -19.86 -26.10
CA ALA A 570 7.05 -19.65 -25.25
C ALA A 570 6.89 -18.33 -24.46
N SER A 571 7.69 -18.13 -23.42
CA SER A 571 7.72 -16.86 -22.66
C SER A 571 9.12 -16.32 -22.43
N VAL A 572 10.16 -17.13 -22.69
CA VAL A 572 11.56 -16.78 -22.47
C VAL A 572 12.25 -16.50 -23.80
N SER A 573 12.90 -15.34 -23.91
CA SER A 573 13.66 -14.92 -25.09
C SER A 573 14.81 -13.97 -24.74
N TYR A 574 15.47 -13.42 -25.76
CA TYR A 574 16.31 -12.22 -25.62
C TYR A 574 15.44 -10.98 -25.39
N SER A 575 15.86 -10.14 -24.45
CA SER A 575 15.37 -8.79 -24.13
C SER A 575 13.89 -8.53 -24.40
N SER A 576 13.08 -8.43 -23.35
CA SER A 576 11.83 -7.69 -23.42
C SER A 576 12.09 -6.19 -23.48
N THR A 577 11.18 -5.45 -24.11
CA THR A 577 11.22 -3.99 -24.10
C THR A 577 11.11 -3.44 -22.67
N MET A 578 10.45 -4.18 -21.77
CA MET A 578 10.34 -3.86 -20.36
C MET A 578 11.70 -3.90 -19.65
N ASP A 579 12.48 -4.97 -19.79
CA ASP A 579 13.84 -5.07 -19.23
C ASP A 579 14.69 -3.90 -19.71
N MET A 580 14.74 -3.67 -21.02
CA MET A 580 15.57 -2.61 -21.62
C MET A 580 15.17 -1.21 -21.12
N SER A 581 13.87 -0.98 -20.93
CA SER A 581 13.37 0.31 -20.44
C SER A 581 13.76 0.56 -18.99
N ILE A 582 13.61 -0.45 -18.12
CA ILE A 582 13.99 -0.36 -16.71
C ILE A 582 15.51 -0.16 -16.57
N ILE A 583 16.30 -0.94 -17.30
CA ILE A 583 17.77 -0.82 -17.30
C ILE A 583 18.20 0.59 -17.72
N LYS A 584 17.62 1.11 -18.81
CA LYS A 584 17.92 2.46 -19.30
C LYS A 584 17.56 3.53 -18.26
N GLU A 585 16.48 3.37 -17.51
CA GLU A 585 16.10 4.32 -16.45
C GLU A 585 17.06 4.25 -15.26
N VAL A 586 17.41 3.06 -14.76
CA VAL A 586 18.38 2.90 -13.66
C VAL A 586 19.75 3.45 -14.05
N PHE A 587 20.24 3.13 -15.25
CA PHE A 587 21.51 3.67 -15.77
C PHE A 587 21.49 5.19 -15.91
N SER A 588 20.36 5.75 -16.37
CA SER A 588 20.19 7.20 -16.44
C SER A 588 20.16 7.85 -15.06
N ALA A 589 19.51 7.21 -14.10
CA ALA A 589 19.40 7.69 -12.72
C ALA A 589 20.77 7.69 -12.03
N ILE A 590 21.55 6.61 -12.11
CA ILE A 590 22.87 6.54 -11.47
C ILE A 590 23.86 7.55 -12.07
N VAL A 591 23.87 7.75 -13.39
CA VAL A 591 24.69 8.79 -14.05
C VAL A 591 24.29 10.19 -13.56
N SER A 592 22.99 10.46 -13.48
CA SER A 592 22.47 11.75 -13.03
C SER A 592 22.80 12.00 -11.55
N ALA A 593 22.63 10.99 -10.70
CA ALA A 593 22.95 11.05 -9.29
C ALA A 593 24.46 11.22 -9.06
N ALA A 594 25.30 10.50 -9.79
CA ALA A 594 26.76 10.62 -9.74
C ALA A 594 27.21 12.04 -10.06
N LYS A 595 26.63 12.66 -11.09
CA LYS A 595 26.92 14.05 -11.45
C LYS A 595 26.62 15.02 -10.32
N ILE A 596 25.49 14.84 -9.64
CA ILE A 596 25.05 15.70 -8.54
C ILE A 596 25.94 15.53 -7.31
N LEU A 597 26.42 14.32 -7.06
CA LEU A 597 27.30 13.98 -5.93
C LEU A 597 28.79 14.16 -6.24
N GLY A 598 29.17 14.53 -7.47
CA GLY A 598 30.57 14.69 -7.88
C GLY A 598 31.32 13.36 -8.06
N ARG A 599 30.59 12.27 -8.32
CA ARG A 599 31.09 10.88 -8.47
C ARG A 599 31.17 10.41 -9.93
N ASN A 600 31.30 11.35 -10.87
CA ASN A 600 31.30 11.02 -12.32
C ASN A 600 32.45 10.10 -12.73
N GLU A 601 33.57 10.17 -12.02
CA GLU A 601 34.80 9.42 -12.34
C GLU A 601 34.81 8.01 -11.75
N ASP A 602 33.77 7.63 -10.99
CA ASP A 602 33.65 6.29 -10.44
C ASP A 602 33.62 5.24 -11.56
N GLU A 603 34.38 4.16 -11.39
CA GLU A 603 34.54 3.10 -12.40
C GLU A 603 33.20 2.54 -12.88
N LEU A 604 32.25 2.34 -11.96
CA LEU A 604 30.91 1.88 -12.28
C LEU A 604 30.20 2.86 -13.23
N VAL A 605 30.26 4.16 -12.95
CA VAL A 605 29.59 5.21 -13.74
C VAL A 605 30.16 5.26 -15.15
N GLN A 606 31.49 5.11 -15.30
CA GLN A 606 32.13 5.03 -16.61
C GLN A 606 31.65 3.81 -17.41
N LYS A 607 31.57 2.63 -16.78
CA LYS A 607 31.01 1.42 -17.42
C LYS A 607 29.56 1.60 -17.84
N VAL A 608 28.74 2.26 -17.01
CA VAL A 608 27.34 2.58 -17.35
C VAL A 608 27.28 3.52 -18.57
N LEU A 609 28.13 4.54 -18.62
CA LEU A 609 28.19 5.47 -19.77
C LEU A 609 28.60 4.77 -21.07
N GLU A 610 29.49 3.78 -21.01
CA GLU A 610 29.86 2.94 -22.16
C GLU A 610 28.75 1.96 -22.57
N ALA A 611 27.97 1.45 -21.61
CA ALA A 611 26.90 0.49 -21.85
C ALA A 611 25.62 1.14 -22.42
N LEU A 612 25.25 2.33 -21.96
CA LEU A 612 24.03 3.06 -22.35
C LEU A 612 23.77 3.14 -23.87
N PRO A 613 24.73 3.58 -24.71
CA PRO A 613 24.52 3.67 -26.17
C PRO A 613 24.49 2.31 -26.86
N ARG A 614 24.88 1.24 -26.16
CA ARG A 614 24.90 -0.14 -26.67
C ARG A 614 23.64 -0.93 -26.28
N LEU A 615 22.75 -0.39 -25.44
CA LEU A 615 21.48 -1.04 -25.11
C LEU A 615 20.61 -1.19 -26.36
N LEU A 616 19.85 -2.29 -26.45
CA LEU A 616 18.89 -2.49 -27.54
C LEU A 616 17.85 -1.36 -27.55
N PRO A 617 17.68 -0.63 -28.66
CA PRO A 617 16.70 0.45 -28.73
C PRO A 617 15.27 -0.10 -28.84
N THR A 618 14.30 0.68 -28.35
CA THR A 618 12.88 0.41 -28.58
C THR A 618 12.57 0.39 -30.08
N LYS A 619 11.90 -0.67 -30.55
CA LYS A 619 11.54 -0.88 -31.95
C LYS A 619 10.03 -0.80 -32.17
N ILE A 620 9.64 -0.44 -33.38
CA ILE A 620 8.26 -0.41 -33.83
C ILE A 620 8.00 -1.66 -34.68
N ALA A 621 6.93 -2.37 -34.37
CA ALA A 621 6.48 -3.56 -35.08
C ALA A 621 5.87 -3.19 -36.44
N ARG A 622 5.61 -4.19 -37.28
CA ARG A 622 5.07 -3.98 -38.65
C ARG A 622 3.69 -3.33 -38.66
N ASP A 623 2.92 -3.50 -37.60
CA ASP A 623 1.58 -2.92 -37.44
C ASP A 623 1.59 -1.52 -36.79
N GLY A 624 2.77 -0.96 -36.52
CA GLY A 624 2.95 0.35 -35.89
C GLY A 624 2.94 0.34 -34.36
N SER A 625 2.78 -0.81 -33.72
CA SER A 625 2.88 -0.93 -32.25
C SER A 625 4.33 -0.89 -31.75
N VAL A 626 4.52 -0.59 -30.47
CA VAL A 626 5.83 -0.74 -29.81
C VAL A 626 6.05 -2.22 -29.54
N MET A 627 7.13 -2.79 -30.08
CA MET A 627 7.44 -4.21 -29.91
C MET A 627 7.58 -4.57 -28.43
N GLU A 628 6.96 -5.67 -28.00
CA GLU A 628 7.08 -6.17 -26.63
C GLU A 628 8.39 -6.95 -26.37
N TRP A 629 8.89 -7.64 -27.38
CA TRP A 629 10.15 -8.40 -27.33
C TRP A 629 11.17 -7.85 -28.34
N ALA A 630 12.44 -8.26 -28.22
CA ALA A 630 13.49 -7.90 -29.17
C ALA A 630 13.20 -8.34 -30.62
N GLN A 631 12.38 -9.39 -30.77
CA GLN A 631 11.87 -9.94 -32.01
C GLN A 631 10.35 -9.72 -32.13
N ASP A 632 9.88 -9.61 -33.37
CA ASP A 632 8.48 -9.37 -33.72
C ASP A 632 7.68 -10.68 -33.62
N PHE A 633 7.52 -11.18 -32.39
CA PHE A 633 6.75 -12.39 -32.12
C PHE A 633 5.24 -12.10 -32.07
N GLN A 634 4.45 -13.10 -32.47
CA GLN A 634 2.99 -13.00 -32.43
C GLN A 634 2.45 -13.27 -31.02
N ASP A 635 1.43 -12.50 -30.60
CA ASP A 635 0.66 -12.80 -29.39
C ASP A 635 -0.19 -14.07 -29.64
N PRO A 636 -0.22 -15.05 -28.72
CA PRO A 636 -1.06 -16.24 -28.82
C PRO A 636 -2.56 -15.96 -29.00
N ARG A 637 -3.06 -14.80 -28.59
CA ARG A 637 -4.45 -14.34 -28.72
C ARG A 637 -4.73 -13.63 -30.06
N GLY A 638 -3.73 -13.49 -30.93
CA GLY A 638 -3.86 -12.87 -32.25
C GLY A 638 -3.99 -11.35 -32.26
N SER A 639 -3.69 -10.68 -31.13
CA SER A 639 -3.62 -9.22 -31.03
C SER A 639 -2.18 -8.71 -31.22
N PRO A 640 -1.96 -7.42 -31.54
CA PRO A 640 -0.64 -6.81 -31.46
C PRO A 640 -0.03 -6.96 -30.06
N SER A 641 1.20 -7.48 -29.98
CA SER A 641 1.97 -7.54 -28.74
C SER A 641 2.61 -6.19 -28.44
N THR A 642 1.91 -5.36 -27.68
CA THR A 642 2.34 -3.98 -27.37
C THR A 642 2.83 -3.85 -25.93
N CYS A 643 4.07 -3.38 -25.75
CA CYS A 643 4.57 -3.02 -24.42
C CYS A 643 4.37 -1.52 -24.14
N ILE A 644 3.68 -1.20 -23.05
CA ILE A 644 3.40 0.18 -22.62
C ILE A 644 4.32 0.68 -21.50
N THR A 645 5.10 -0.20 -20.88
CA THR A 645 6.05 0.14 -19.81
C THR A 645 7.04 1.27 -20.20
N PRO A 646 7.50 1.40 -21.46
CA PRO A 646 8.30 2.55 -21.86
C PRO A 646 7.60 3.90 -21.66
N LEU A 647 6.27 3.94 -21.74
CA LEU A 647 5.45 5.17 -21.74
C LEU A 647 5.10 5.65 -20.33
N TRP A 648 4.89 4.74 -19.39
CA TRP A 648 4.57 5.05 -18.00
C TRP A 648 5.03 3.90 -17.09
N PRO A 649 5.66 4.17 -15.93
CA PRO A 649 5.88 5.48 -15.31
C PRO A 649 7.03 6.30 -15.91
N PHE A 650 7.71 5.79 -16.92
CA PHE A 650 8.91 6.43 -17.46
C PHE A 650 8.58 7.58 -18.42
N SER A 651 9.19 8.74 -18.19
CA SER A 651 8.98 9.94 -19.03
C SER A 651 9.76 9.93 -20.35
N ARG A 652 10.63 8.92 -20.58
CA ARG A 652 11.66 8.97 -21.63
C ARG A 652 11.32 8.26 -22.94
N ALA A 653 10.18 7.58 -23.09
CA ALA A 653 9.81 6.97 -24.38
C ALA A 653 9.51 8.00 -25.49
N TYR A 654 8.97 9.17 -25.14
CA TYR A 654 8.50 10.14 -26.15
C TYR A 654 9.65 10.72 -27.00
N ASN A 655 10.87 10.80 -26.46
CA ASN A 655 12.02 11.36 -27.19
C ASN A 655 12.66 10.37 -28.19
N ASN A 656 12.61 9.06 -27.95
CA ASN A 656 13.26 8.07 -28.83
C ASN A 656 12.45 7.80 -30.11
N CYS A 657 11.11 7.85 -30.06
CA CYS A 657 10.27 7.63 -31.26
C CYS A 657 10.41 8.77 -32.31
N ARG A 658 10.81 9.97 -31.88
CA ARG A 658 10.96 11.13 -32.76
C ARG A 658 12.29 11.15 -33.54
N GLU A 659 13.30 10.44 -33.04
CA GLU A 659 14.59 10.31 -33.74
C GLU A 659 14.53 9.22 -34.82
N ASN A 660 13.85 8.10 -34.57
CA ASN A 660 13.69 7.02 -35.56
C ASN A 660 12.74 7.36 -36.74
N SER A 661 11.87 8.36 -36.61
CA SER A 661 11.02 8.85 -37.72
C SER A 661 11.74 9.81 -38.66
N LYS A 662 12.97 10.22 -38.35
CA LYS A 662 13.80 11.06 -39.24
C LYS A 662 14.81 10.26 -40.08
N SER A 663 14.88 8.94 -39.89
CA SER A 663 15.81 8.05 -40.61
C SER A 663 15.12 6.99 -41.47
N MET A 664 13.82 7.16 -41.81
CA MET A 664 13.14 6.41 -42.87
C MET A 664 12.92 7.27 -44.10
#